data_AF-A0A517U1W2-F1
#
_entry.id   AF-A0A517U1W2-F1
#
_cell.length_a   1.000
_cell.length_b   1.000
_cell.length_c   1.000
_cell.angle_alpha   90.00
_cell.angle_beta   90.00
_cell.angle_gamma   90.00
#
_symmetry.space_group_name_H-M   'P 1'
#
loop_
_entity.id
_entity.type
_entity.pdbx_description
1 polymer ?
#
loop_
_entity_poly.entity_id
_entity_poly.type
_entity_poly.pdbx_seq_one_letter_code
_entity_poly.pdbx_strand_id
1 'polypeptide(L)'
;MTCLRLIRIGMLTATACWAVAGLDVGRAAAQQELLPDIVPWVKPDASYLVNWDVSSGRIRFQTMFANIGDGLFQIRTQAAGSSSPTIPLWQRVFKGVDNGPLYTDYTIGSTLNFHQAHGHIHFDDFSEFQLLEAVISPEGVVTVGNLVANEVKTSYRVTDSAPVPAPQYAGKISYPSSNTGLFQNISVGYGDVYSHGTEGQSISLAGVPVGPSYWLRQIVDPTNVIHEKDETNNSVEILIDLNDVGKAVRHLDGTFVKPGDVAPPKPGDLTGNRVIDIDDWLAFKAAASASLTGVNDQVALSLGDLDLDRAHSLSDLLLFRKYFDSANGAGAFAAIGKIPEPSGLLLGWGALAGLALRRRAWRRRAGAGIQCTAMGLAVAAWLGNAPQAEARVPLYVQNFDSLTLGPNVDETAPVDATAWTQTPPAGWSVDDSGVPYVNDPARGVAEWEGWSFADKDWWSAAAGDQERSQFSLGQGTVAVADPDEWDDKGSPIATTPFAGYYNARMSTGLISLTGVTAGAAKLTFSSSWRAECCDDGPAPQNNNQTASIQASYDGGAFVEVMRWESLASSPFYKPDATNESVVVNLNNPSGASNVRLKFGLLNAGNDWWWAIDNVEVFTPTILEVNTQTGLMTIIGGNAMTGYEIKSAAGSLNAAGWLAGNLDAQNLGSGVPTSADFNNDNVVTTADLEVWESSFGGSAAGDADGDGLSDGADLLSWQRQQGNAIAAGDSWETVFVGNKQLAEFFLQGDSSFSSQEIGVGYNTALDARDLTFAYTSADGLQLPGTVRYIPGPRGTDAVATLPEPAPPLMGLAIAGGCILRRRRAFIALA
;
A
#
# COMPACT_ATOMS: atom_id res chain seq x y z
N MET A 1 42.60 -4.35 37.96
CA MET A 1 44.01 -4.44 38.38
C MET A 1 44.80 -3.43 37.55
N THR A 2 45.36 -2.42 38.24
CA THR A 2 46.69 -1.80 38.01
C THR A 2 47.20 -1.80 36.56
N CYS A 3 47.53 -0.67 35.93
CA CYS A 3 48.33 0.48 36.38
C CYS A 3 48.79 1.20 35.09
N LEU A 4 49.34 2.41 35.00
CA LEU A 4 49.95 3.41 35.89
C LEU A 4 50.02 4.67 34.97
N ARG A 5 49.48 5.82 35.39
CA ARG A 5 50.22 7.05 35.74
C ARG A 5 50.57 8.03 34.58
N LEU A 6 50.05 9.27 34.64
CA LEU A 6 50.56 10.47 35.37
C LEU A 6 51.74 11.12 34.60
N ILE A 7 51.99 12.44 34.54
CA ILE A 7 51.35 13.69 34.98
C ILE A 7 52.30 14.84 34.55
N ARG A 8 51.74 16.03 34.29
CA ARG A 8 52.23 17.43 34.45
C ARG A 8 53.69 17.83 34.10
N ILE A 9 53.80 19.03 33.55
CA ILE A 9 54.41 20.30 34.08
C ILE A 9 54.49 21.23 32.86
N GLY A 10 54.23 22.53 32.87
CA GLY A 10 53.98 23.51 33.92
C GLY A 10 54.16 24.90 33.31
N MET A 11 53.19 25.75 33.60
CA MET A 11 53.00 27.16 33.30
C MET A 11 54.16 28.15 33.60
N LEU A 12 54.05 29.31 32.92
CA LEU A 12 54.14 30.71 33.42
C LEU A 12 55.48 31.47 33.47
N THR A 13 55.49 32.65 32.81
CA THR A 13 55.75 34.02 33.36
C THR A 13 55.60 35.04 32.20
N ALA A 14 54.62 35.97 32.18
CA ALA A 14 54.59 37.35 32.72
C ALA A 14 55.86 38.17 32.32
N THR A 15 55.84 39.38 31.71
CA THR A 15 54.99 40.58 31.92
C THR A 15 55.27 41.65 30.82
N ALA A 16 54.35 42.60 30.66
CA ALA A 16 54.28 43.78 29.78
C ALA A 16 55.56 44.69 29.72
N CYS A 17 55.79 45.62 28.78
CA CYS A 17 54.92 46.69 28.27
C CYS A 17 55.68 47.57 27.23
N TRP A 18 54.93 48.43 26.51
CA TRP A 18 55.29 49.59 25.65
C TRP A 18 55.48 49.41 24.14
N ALA A 19 54.66 50.20 23.42
CA ALA A 19 54.49 50.29 21.99
C ALA A 19 55.55 51.16 21.31
N VAL A 20 55.99 50.76 20.10
CA VAL A 20 56.30 51.65 18.99
C VAL A 20 55.91 50.93 17.70
N ALA A 21 55.04 51.57 16.92
CA ALA A 21 54.60 51.13 15.62
C ALA A 21 55.75 51.16 14.60
N GLY A 22 55.76 50.19 13.68
CA GLY A 22 56.50 50.30 12.43
C GLY A 22 56.98 48.96 11.87
N LEU A 23 56.33 48.54 10.78
CA LEU A 23 56.76 47.53 9.80
C LEU A 23 56.49 46.07 10.17
N ASP A 24 55.21 45.68 10.18
CA ASP A 24 54.86 44.33 9.74
C ASP A 24 54.73 44.34 8.22
N VAL A 25 55.70 43.70 7.58
CA VAL A 25 55.69 43.33 6.17
C VAL A 25 54.47 42.43 5.96
N GLY A 26 53.53 42.88 5.15
CA GLY A 26 52.31 42.13 4.83
C GLY A 26 52.63 40.74 4.29
N ARG A 27 52.46 39.71 5.12
CA ARG A 27 51.99 38.41 4.63
C ARG A 27 50.51 38.60 4.35
N ALA A 28 50.15 38.73 3.08
CA ALA A 28 48.78 38.52 2.65
C ALA A 28 48.35 37.14 3.18
N ALA A 29 47.40 37.11 4.12
CA ALA A 29 46.73 35.88 4.46
C ALA A 29 46.13 35.34 3.16
N ALA A 30 46.46 34.11 2.79
CA ALA A 30 45.79 33.44 1.68
C ALA A 30 44.29 33.49 1.97
N GLN A 31 43.51 34.14 1.10
CA GLN A 31 42.07 34.20 1.28
C GLN A 31 41.49 32.79 1.20
N GLN A 32 40.58 32.48 2.14
CA GLN A 32 39.93 31.18 2.24
C GLN A 32 39.15 30.86 0.95
N GLU A 33 39.35 29.65 0.42
CA GLU A 33 38.54 29.13 -0.69
C GLU A 33 37.16 28.71 -0.17
N LEU A 34 36.12 29.09 -0.90
CA LEU A 34 34.74 28.68 -0.68
C LEU A 34 34.48 27.45 -1.53
N LEU A 35 34.76 26.28 -0.97
CA LEU A 35 34.62 25.01 -1.68
C LEU A 35 33.15 24.58 -1.72
N PRO A 36 32.64 24.13 -2.89
CA PRO A 36 31.37 23.40 -2.93
C PRO A 36 31.51 22.04 -2.25
N ASP A 37 30.38 21.40 -2.02
CA ASP A 37 30.29 20.04 -1.47
C ASP A 37 29.06 19.39 -2.11
N ILE A 38 29.29 18.63 -3.18
CA ILE A 38 28.30 18.03 -4.07
C ILE A 38 28.02 16.61 -3.61
N VAL A 39 26.85 16.42 -3.02
CA VAL A 39 26.44 15.13 -2.47
C VAL A 39 25.24 14.57 -3.20
N PRO A 40 25.12 13.23 -3.34
CA PRO A 40 23.84 12.61 -3.59
C PRO A 40 22.83 13.02 -2.50
N TRP A 41 21.69 13.59 -2.89
CA TRP A 41 20.68 14.03 -1.95
C TRP A 41 19.58 12.99 -1.81
N VAL A 42 19.81 12.01 -0.95
CA VAL A 42 18.87 10.93 -0.64
C VAL A 42 18.50 10.98 0.84
N LYS A 43 17.20 11.10 1.13
CA LYS A 43 16.64 11.19 2.48
C LYS A 43 15.37 10.35 2.59
N PRO A 44 15.00 9.89 3.79
CA PRO A 44 13.78 9.10 3.96
C PRO A 44 12.49 9.74 3.45
N ASP A 45 12.42 11.07 3.56
CA ASP A 45 11.33 11.94 3.17
C ASP A 45 11.51 12.57 1.77
N ALA A 46 12.58 12.24 1.05
CA ALA A 46 12.85 12.75 -0.29
C ALA A 46 12.59 11.67 -1.34
N SER A 47 12.03 12.04 -2.48
CA SER A 47 11.67 11.15 -3.61
C SER A 47 12.84 10.81 -4.54
N TYR A 48 14.08 11.00 -4.11
CA TYR A 48 15.28 10.79 -4.93
C TYR A 48 15.97 9.48 -4.58
N LEU A 49 16.32 8.70 -5.60
CA LEU A 49 16.84 7.32 -5.57
C LEU A 49 15.85 6.28 -4.99
N VAL A 50 14.83 6.73 -4.26
CA VAL A 50 13.62 5.99 -3.92
C VAL A 50 12.59 6.16 -5.06
N ASN A 51 11.61 5.26 -5.19
CA ASN A 51 10.66 5.24 -6.32
C ASN A 51 11.31 4.88 -7.67
N TRP A 52 12.03 3.77 -7.71
CA TRP A 52 12.58 3.19 -8.95
C TRP A 52 11.59 2.23 -9.62
N ASP A 53 11.62 2.16 -10.96
CA ASP A 53 10.84 1.19 -11.75
C ASP A 53 11.74 0.14 -12.40
N VAL A 54 11.14 -0.97 -12.84
CA VAL A 54 11.81 -1.91 -13.75
C VAL A 54 11.03 -1.95 -15.05
N SER A 55 11.63 -1.41 -16.10
CA SER A 55 11.04 -1.34 -17.42
C SER A 55 12.06 -1.75 -18.49
N SER A 56 11.63 -2.61 -19.43
CA SER A 56 12.48 -3.09 -20.53
C SER A 56 13.82 -3.72 -20.09
N GLY A 57 13.84 -4.43 -18.94
CA GLY A 57 15.05 -5.07 -18.42
C GLY A 57 16.10 -4.10 -17.85
N ARG A 58 15.70 -2.88 -17.50
CA ARG A 58 16.52 -1.89 -16.81
C ARG A 58 15.80 -1.44 -15.54
N ILE A 59 16.57 -1.11 -14.51
CA ILE A 59 16.06 -0.33 -13.39
C ILE A 59 16.18 1.15 -13.74
N ARG A 60 15.11 1.94 -13.56
CA ARG A 60 15.10 3.39 -13.77
C ARG A 60 14.79 4.11 -12.47
N PHE A 61 15.34 5.29 -12.28
CA PHE A 61 15.19 6.04 -11.03
C PHE A 61 15.42 7.53 -11.24
N GLN A 62 14.83 8.34 -10.36
CA GLN A 62 15.10 9.76 -10.28
C GLN A 62 16.25 10.00 -9.30
N THR A 63 17.16 10.94 -9.57
CA THR A 63 18.21 11.35 -8.60
C THR A 63 18.29 12.85 -8.43
N MET A 64 18.81 13.27 -7.27
CA MET A 64 19.20 14.65 -7.02
C MET A 64 20.62 14.66 -6.47
N PHE A 65 21.45 15.60 -6.95
CA PHE A 65 22.70 15.95 -6.29
C PHE A 65 22.64 17.40 -5.83
N ALA A 66 23.16 17.69 -4.66
CA ALA A 66 22.99 18.98 -3.99
C ALA A 66 24.34 19.57 -3.56
N ASN A 67 24.46 20.90 -3.61
CA ASN A 67 25.61 21.61 -3.07
C ASN A 67 25.33 22.02 -1.61
N ILE A 68 25.95 21.33 -0.67
CA ILE A 68 25.83 21.58 0.78
C ILE A 68 27.04 22.35 1.36
N GLY A 69 27.95 22.79 0.49
CA GLY A 69 29.25 23.35 0.83
C GLY A 69 29.24 24.82 1.20
N ASP A 70 30.42 25.43 1.16
CA ASP A 70 30.62 26.84 1.53
C ASP A 70 30.52 27.79 0.32
N GLY A 71 30.70 27.29 -0.90
CA GLY A 71 30.76 28.10 -2.12
C GLY A 71 29.98 27.53 -3.30
N LEU A 72 29.79 28.38 -4.33
CA LEU A 72 29.12 28.02 -5.57
C LEU A 72 29.89 26.93 -6.32
N PHE A 73 29.21 25.87 -6.72
CA PHE A 73 29.77 24.94 -7.70
C PHE A 73 29.57 25.52 -9.09
N GLN A 74 30.64 26.03 -9.71
CA GLN A 74 30.58 26.57 -11.06
C GLN A 74 31.51 25.79 -11.99
N ILE A 75 30.93 25.14 -12.99
CA ILE A 75 31.67 24.57 -14.12
C ILE A 75 31.62 25.51 -15.30
N ARG A 76 32.71 25.61 -16.05
CA ARG A 76 32.82 26.54 -17.17
C ARG A 76 33.71 26.04 -18.28
N THR A 77 33.48 26.60 -19.46
CA THR A 77 34.34 26.45 -20.64
C THR A 77 34.57 27.78 -21.33
N GLN A 78 35.62 27.86 -22.15
CA GLN A 78 36.01 29.06 -22.90
C GLN A 78 35.62 29.00 -24.39
N ALA A 79 35.03 27.89 -24.85
CA ALA A 79 34.80 27.63 -26.27
C ALA A 79 33.38 27.09 -26.57
N ALA A 80 32.33 27.78 -26.11
CA ALA A 80 30.96 27.45 -26.52
C ALA A 80 30.84 27.52 -28.06
N GLY A 81 30.45 26.42 -28.71
CA GLY A 81 30.32 26.33 -30.17
C GLY A 81 31.61 26.03 -30.96
N SER A 82 32.66 25.50 -30.32
CA SER A 82 33.85 25.02 -31.05
C SER A 82 33.55 23.76 -31.87
N SER A 83 34.22 23.57 -33.02
CA SER A 83 34.13 22.34 -33.82
C SER A 83 34.98 21.19 -33.29
N SER A 84 35.59 21.35 -32.10
CA SER A 84 36.37 20.29 -31.45
C SER A 84 35.43 19.22 -30.88
N PRO A 85 35.73 17.92 -31.05
CA PRO A 85 34.91 16.84 -30.49
C PRO A 85 34.94 16.81 -28.96
N THR A 86 36.00 17.37 -28.35
CA THR A 86 36.14 17.54 -26.90
C THR A 86 36.47 18.98 -26.54
N ILE A 87 35.91 19.47 -25.43
CA ILE A 87 36.17 20.82 -24.90
C ILE A 87 36.64 20.73 -23.45
N PRO A 88 37.75 21.39 -23.06
CA PRO A 88 38.18 21.41 -21.66
C PRO A 88 37.15 22.08 -20.73
N LEU A 89 37.03 21.52 -19.53
CA LEU A 89 36.20 22.03 -18.45
C LEU A 89 37.07 22.49 -17.27
N TRP A 90 36.66 23.61 -16.70
CA TRP A 90 37.24 24.14 -15.47
C TRP A 90 36.16 24.31 -14.41
N GLN A 91 36.51 24.02 -13.17
CA GLN A 91 35.74 24.44 -12.00
C GLN A 91 36.28 25.78 -11.50
N ARG A 92 35.39 26.74 -11.27
CA ARG A 92 35.72 27.97 -10.58
C ARG A 92 35.46 27.84 -9.09
N VAL A 93 36.49 28.05 -8.28
CA VAL A 93 36.40 28.10 -6.82
C VAL A 93 36.60 29.55 -6.36
N PHE A 94 35.60 30.12 -5.72
CA PHE A 94 35.61 31.50 -5.23
C PHE A 94 36.40 31.64 -3.92
N LYS A 95 36.88 32.85 -3.62
CA LYS A 95 37.68 33.16 -2.43
C LYS A 95 37.08 34.30 -1.63
N GLY A 96 37.19 34.21 -0.31
CA GLY A 96 36.74 35.24 0.62
C GLY A 96 35.45 34.83 1.33
N VAL A 97 34.45 35.72 1.32
CA VAL A 97 33.17 35.53 2.03
C VAL A 97 31.95 35.48 1.11
N ASP A 98 32.16 35.70 -0.20
CA ASP A 98 31.13 35.76 -1.23
C ASP A 98 31.62 35.19 -2.57
N ASN A 99 30.69 34.96 -3.50
CA ASN A 99 30.96 34.55 -4.89
C ASN A 99 31.46 35.75 -5.74
N GLY A 100 32.41 36.50 -5.19
CA GLY A 100 32.91 37.76 -5.73
C GLY A 100 33.96 37.62 -6.84
N PRO A 101 34.77 38.67 -7.11
CA PRO A 101 35.70 38.68 -8.24
C PRO A 101 36.97 37.84 -8.04
N LEU A 102 37.19 37.29 -6.85
CA LEU A 102 38.40 36.55 -6.49
C LEU A 102 38.13 35.05 -6.58
N TYR A 103 38.89 34.35 -7.41
CA TYR A 103 38.69 32.92 -7.67
C TYR A 103 39.97 32.22 -8.15
N THR A 104 39.98 30.89 -8.10
CA THR A 104 40.90 30.00 -8.84
C THR A 104 40.08 29.17 -9.83
N ASP A 105 40.56 29.00 -11.06
CA ASP A 105 39.98 28.03 -12.00
C ASP A 105 40.85 26.75 -11.98
N TYR A 106 40.26 25.62 -11.59
CA TYR A 106 40.89 24.30 -11.57
C TYR A 106 40.43 23.50 -12.79
N THR A 107 41.31 22.69 -13.38
CA THR A 107 40.94 21.84 -14.52
C THR A 107 40.29 20.57 -13.98
N ILE A 108 39.06 20.28 -14.42
CA ILE A 108 38.27 19.14 -13.93
C ILE A 108 37.98 18.09 -15.00
N GLY A 109 38.51 18.29 -16.21
CA GLY A 109 38.39 17.32 -17.30
C GLY A 109 38.04 17.96 -18.63
N SER A 110 37.30 17.22 -19.45
CA SER A 110 36.78 17.65 -20.74
C SER A 110 35.40 17.07 -20.97
N THR A 111 34.60 17.71 -21.81
CA THR A 111 33.29 17.20 -22.26
C THR A 111 33.38 16.75 -23.72
N LEU A 112 32.90 15.53 -24.01
CA LEU A 112 32.53 15.07 -25.35
C LEU A 112 31.13 15.60 -25.67
N ASN A 113 30.94 16.17 -26.87
CA ASN A 113 29.66 16.73 -27.32
C ASN A 113 29.18 17.97 -26.52
N PHE A 114 29.74 19.13 -26.84
CA PHE A 114 28.91 20.34 -26.81
C PHE A 114 27.71 20.09 -27.74
N HIS A 115 26.54 19.76 -27.18
CA HIS A 115 25.35 19.53 -28.00
C HIS A 115 24.93 20.88 -28.57
N GLN A 116 25.43 21.21 -29.76
CA GLN A 116 25.19 22.49 -30.43
C GLN A 116 23.69 22.75 -30.67
N ALA A 117 22.86 21.69 -30.60
CA ALA A 117 21.41 21.77 -30.61
C ALA A 117 20.77 22.25 -29.28
N HIS A 118 21.43 22.08 -28.12
CA HIS A 118 20.87 22.44 -26.79
C HIS A 118 21.62 23.58 -26.05
N GLY A 119 22.82 23.97 -26.50
CA GLY A 119 23.50 25.20 -26.07
C GLY A 119 24.04 25.23 -24.63
N HIS A 120 24.36 24.07 -24.02
CA HIS A 120 24.84 23.97 -22.63
C HIS A 120 25.89 22.87 -22.42
N ILE A 121 26.49 22.77 -21.22
CA ILE A 121 27.61 21.87 -20.86
C ILE A 121 27.06 20.54 -20.33
N HIS A 122 27.58 19.43 -20.86
CA HIS A 122 27.42 18.07 -20.31
C HIS A 122 28.76 17.65 -19.70
N PHE A 123 28.80 17.28 -18.42
CA PHE A 123 30.02 16.86 -17.74
C PHE A 123 30.11 15.33 -17.80
N ASP A 124 31.07 14.82 -18.57
CA ASP A 124 31.37 13.38 -18.66
C ASP A 124 31.74 12.83 -17.29
N ASP A 125 31.39 11.56 -17.03
CA ASP A 125 31.68 10.85 -15.77
C ASP A 125 31.18 11.56 -14.49
N PHE A 126 30.10 12.33 -14.59
CA PHE A 126 29.61 13.13 -13.47
C PHE A 126 29.01 12.30 -12.32
N SER A 127 28.31 11.22 -12.64
CA SER A 127 27.73 10.33 -11.63
C SER A 127 27.84 8.87 -12.06
N GLU A 128 28.05 7.97 -11.11
CA GLU A 128 28.00 6.53 -11.34
C GLU A 128 26.86 5.92 -10.51
N PHE A 129 26.09 5.05 -11.14
CA PHE A 129 25.09 4.24 -10.47
C PHE A 129 25.57 2.80 -10.40
N GLN A 130 25.44 2.19 -9.23
CA GLN A 130 25.89 0.82 -8.99
C GLN A 130 24.77 0.00 -8.39
N LEU A 131 24.70 -1.26 -8.80
CA LEU A 131 23.93 -2.30 -8.15
C LEU A 131 24.92 -3.29 -7.54
N LEU A 132 24.89 -3.42 -6.21
CA LEU A 132 25.75 -4.36 -5.47
C LEU A 132 24.90 -5.42 -4.77
N GLU A 133 25.42 -6.65 -4.65
CA GLU A 133 24.75 -7.71 -3.89
C GLU A 133 24.52 -7.26 -2.44
N ALA A 134 23.33 -7.51 -1.89
CA ALA A 134 23.10 -7.43 -0.46
C ALA A 134 23.37 -8.80 0.17
N VAL A 135 24.45 -8.91 0.95
CA VAL A 135 24.82 -10.17 1.63
C VAL A 135 24.28 -10.14 3.04
N ILE A 136 23.32 -11.02 3.32
CA ILE A 136 22.66 -11.10 4.61
C ILE A 136 23.23 -12.29 5.40
N SER A 137 23.72 -12.03 6.61
CA SER A 137 24.22 -13.09 7.51
C SER A 137 23.06 -13.91 8.11
N PRO A 138 23.34 -15.11 8.67
CA PRO A 138 22.34 -15.88 9.41
C PRO A 138 21.69 -15.10 10.56
N GLU A 139 22.47 -14.27 11.26
CA GLU A 139 22.01 -13.36 12.33
C GLU A 139 21.29 -12.12 11.79
N GLY A 140 21.38 -11.92 10.48
CA GLY A 140 20.60 -10.95 9.78
C GLY A 140 21.16 -9.59 9.57
N VAL A 141 22.46 -9.47 9.78
CA VAL A 141 23.22 -8.30 9.40
C VAL A 141 23.34 -8.26 7.88
N VAL A 142 22.88 -7.19 7.25
CA VAL A 142 23.03 -6.96 5.82
C VAL A 142 24.34 -6.22 5.55
N THR A 143 25.11 -6.68 4.59
CA THR A 143 26.40 -6.12 4.20
C THR A 143 26.47 -5.92 2.69
N VAL A 144 27.43 -5.11 2.24
CA VAL A 144 27.67 -4.87 0.82
C VAL A 144 28.51 -6.01 0.25
N GLY A 145 27.99 -6.67 -0.78
CA GLY A 145 28.66 -7.73 -1.53
C GLY A 145 29.28 -7.24 -2.82
N ASN A 146 29.32 -8.09 -3.84
CA ASN A 146 29.97 -7.78 -5.11
C ASN A 146 29.17 -6.77 -5.93
N LEU A 147 29.87 -5.95 -6.72
CA LEU A 147 29.24 -5.16 -7.79
C LEU A 147 28.71 -6.11 -8.87
N VAL A 148 27.42 -6.01 -9.21
CA VAL A 148 26.77 -6.87 -10.21
C VAL A 148 26.35 -6.13 -11.47
N ALA A 149 26.11 -4.83 -11.37
CA ALA A 149 25.89 -3.95 -12.52
C ALA A 149 26.26 -2.51 -12.17
N ASN A 150 26.65 -1.72 -13.15
CA ASN A 150 26.83 -0.28 -13.01
C ASN A 150 26.55 0.46 -14.31
N GLU A 151 26.37 1.77 -14.20
CA GLU A 151 26.25 2.70 -15.33
C GLU A 151 26.95 4.01 -14.95
N VAL A 152 27.84 4.50 -15.81
CA VAL A 152 28.47 5.82 -15.65
C VAL A 152 27.69 6.82 -16.49
N LYS A 153 27.21 7.87 -15.84
CA LYS A 153 26.32 8.85 -16.42
C LYS A 153 27.03 10.19 -16.62
N THR A 154 27.01 10.62 -17.87
CA THR A 154 27.30 12.01 -18.27
C THR A 154 26.18 12.92 -17.77
N SER A 155 26.52 14.11 -17.27
CA SER A 155 25.52 15.09 -16.84
C SER A 155 24.74 15.63 -18.04
N TYR A 156 23.52 16.08 -17.77
CA TYR A 156 22.79 17.00 -18.62
C TYR A 156 23.16 18.46 -18.23
N ARG A 157 22.28 19.44 -18.52
CA ARG A 157 22.45 20.80 -18.00
C ARG A 157 22.46 20.79 -16.48
N VAL A 158 23.57 21.23 -15.89
CA VAL A 158 23.69 21.41 -14.44
C VAL A 158 23.03 22.72 -14.04
N THR A 159 22.03 22.70 -13.14
CA THR A 159 21.31 23.92 -12.70
C THR A 159 20.62 23.76 -11.34
N ASP A 160 20.32 24.89 -10.69
CA ASP A 160 19.46 24.96 -9.50
C ASP A 160 18.02 24.57 -9.87
N SER A 161 17.72 23.28 -9.82
CA SER A 161 16.37 22.76 -10.11
C SER A 161 15.45 22.74 -8.88
N ALA A 162 16.02 22.50 -7.70
CA ALA A 162 15.28 22.38 -6.45
C ALA A 162 16.09 22.92 -5.26
N PRO A 163 15.46 23.60 -4.30
CA PRO A 163 16.10 23.96 -3.04
C PRO A 163 16.32 22.70 -2.18
N VAL A 164 17.39 22.70 -1.39
CA VAL A 164 17.65 21.67 -0.39
C VAL A 164 16.73 21.90 0.82
N PRO A 165 15.87 20.93 1.20
CA PRO A 165 14.87 21.10 2.25
C PRO A 165 15.50 20.96 3.65
N ALA A 166 16.42 21.88 4.02
CA ALA A 166 16.99 21.94 5.36
C ALA A 166 17.01 23.38 5.90
N PRO A 167 16.65 23.63 7.17
CA PRO A 167 16.57 24.98 7.74
C PRO A 167 17.84 25.82 7.62
N GLN A 168 19.03 25.20 7.66
CA GLN A 168 20.29 25.93 7.51
C GLN A 168 20.52 26.53 6.10
N TYR A 169 19.77 26.07 5.10
CA TYR A 169 19.82 26.56 3.73
C TYR A 169 18.63 27.45 3.37
N ALA A 170 17.68 27.63 4.30
CA ALA A 170 16.56 28.53 4.12
C ALA A 170 17.05 29.96 3.81
N GLY A 171 16.60 30.51 2.69
CA GLY A 171 16.97 31.87 2.25
C GLY A 171 18.36 32.00 1.62
N LYS A 172 19.05 30.89 1.29
CA LYS A 172 20.25 30.95 0.46
C LYS A 172 19.92 31.44 -0.95
N ILE A 173 20.82 32.26 -1.49
CA ILE A 173 20.66 32.90 -2.80
C ILE A 173 20.91 31.87 -3.90
N SER A 174 19.97 31.76 -4.84
CA SER A 174 20.16 31.01 -6.10
C SER A 174 20.92 31.86 -7.12
N TYR A 175 21.87 31.22 -7.80
CA TYR A 175 22.69 31.71 -8.89
C TYR A 175 22.46 30.82 -10.12
N PRO A 176 21.31 30.95 -10.80
CA PRO A 176 20.93 30.03 -11.87
C PRO A 176 21.95 29.99 -13.01
N SER A 177 22.06 28.82 -13.65
CA SER A 177 22.94 28.62 -14.80
C SER A 177 22.59 29.55 -15.96
N SER A 178 23.62 30.02 -16.68
CA SER A 178 23.46 30.88 -17.85
C SER A 178 23.00 30.11 -19.08
N ASN A 179 22.23 30.75 -19.95
CA ASN A 179 21.85 30.22 -21.27
C ASN A 179 22.95 30.45 -22.34
N THR A 180 24.10 31.00 -21.96
CA THR A 180 25.23 31.26 -22.89
C THR A 180 26.10 30.02 -23.17
N GLY A 181 25.88 28.91 -22.46
CA GLY A 181 26.66 27.68 -22.61
C GLY A 181 28.12 27.77 -22.12
N LEU A 182 28.52 28.89 -21.53
CA LEU A 182 29.90 29.14 -21.07
C LEU A 182 30.13 28.70 -19.62
N PHE A 183 29.08 28.68 -18.79
CA PHE A 183 29.16 28.20 -17.42
C PHE A 183 27.80 27.71 -16.91
N GLN A 184 27.84 26.81 -15.93
CA GLN A 184 26.71 26.24 -15.20
C GLN A 184 27.03 26.22 -13.71
N ASN A 185 25.99 26.31 -12.89
CA ASN A 185 26.07 26.53 -11.46
C ASN A 185 25.18 25.55 -10.68
N ILE A 186 25.63 25.17 -9.48
CA ILE A 186 24.78 24.73 -8.38
C ILE A 186 25.07 25.59 -7.15
N SER A 187 24.06 26.31 -6.70
CA SER A 187 24.13 27.20 -5.54
C SER A 187 24.16 26.44 -4.23
N VAL A 188 24.81 27.03 -3.22
CA VAL A 188 24.78 26.49 -1.86
C VAL A 188 23.34 26.40 -1.38
N GLY A 189 22.89 25.22 -0.97
CA GLY A 189 21.52 24.97 -0.56
C GLY A 189 20.56 24.68 -1.71
N TYR A 190 21.06 24.40 -2.91
CA TYR A 190 20.28 23.95 -4.07
C TYR A 190 20.87 22.66 -4.62
N GLY A 191 20.08 21.97 -5.43
CA GLY A 191 20.54 20.81 -6.20
C GLY A 191 19.83 20.67 -7.53
N ASP A 192 20.28 19.65 -8.26
CA ASP A 192 19.83 19.36 -9.61
C ASP A 192 19.15 17.99 -9.66
N VAL A 193 17.91 17.98 -10.15
CA VAL A 193 17.01 16.82 -10.18
C VAL A 193 17.00 16.29 -11.60
N TYR A 194 17.25 14.99 -11.73
CA TYR A 194 17.18 14.28 -12.99
C TYR A 194 16.11 13.22 -12.89
N SER A 195 15.02 13.42 -13.63
CA SER A 195 13.87 12.52 -13.71
C SER A 195 14.23 11.13 -14.25
N HIS A 196 13.37 10.14 -13.97
CA HIS A 196 13.53 8.75 -14.43
C HIS A 196 13.67 8.59 -15.96
N GLY A 197 13.09 9.51 -16.75
CA GLY A 197 13.14 9.50 -18.21
C GLY A 197 14.40 10.13 -18.80
N THR A 198 15.25 10.76 -17.98
CA THR A 198 16.48 11.38 -18.48
C THR A 198 17.46 10.32 -18.96
N GLU A 199 18.13 10.57 -20.09
CA GLU A 199 19.09 9.64 -20.66
C GLU A 199 20.17 9.23 -19.62
N GLY A 200 20.45 7.94 -19.55
CA GLY A 200 21.38 7.36 -18.59
C GLY A 200 20.85 7.21 -17.15
N GLN A 201 19.63 7.66 -16.81
CA GLN A 201 19.00 7.42 -15.48
C GLN A 201 18.50 5.97 -15.32
N SER A 202 19.41 5.02 -15.54
CA SER A 202 19.08 3.60 -15.45
C SER A 202 20.31 2.71 -15.34
N ILE A 203 20.15 1.53 -14.75
CA ILE A 203 21.16 0.46 -14.80
C ILE A 203 20.56 -0.72 -15.59
N SER A 204 21.35 -1.33 -16.49
CA SER A 204 20.95 -2.56 -17.16
C SER A 204 20.88 -3.73 -16.19
N LEU A 205 19.78 -4.48 -16.19
CA LEU A 205 19.66 -5.72 -15.39
C LEU A 205 20.13 -6.96 -16.16
N ALA A 206 20.65 -6.80 -17.37
CA ALA A 206 21.16 -7.91 -18.16
C ALA A 206 22.32 -8.63 -17.43
N GLY A 207 22.09 -9.88 -17.06
CA GLY A 207 23.09 -10.70 -16.36
C GLY A 207 23.18 -10.46 -14.86
N VAL A 208 22.36 -9.57 -14.29
CA VAL A 208 22.18 -9.47 -12.84
C VAL A 208 21.56 -10.80 -12.37
N PRO A 209 22.21 -11.56 -11.45
CA PRO A 209 21.63 -12.78 -10.92
C PRO A 209 20.27 -12.48 -10.30
N VAL A 210 19.28 -13.37 -10.43
CA VAL A 210 17.99 -13.19 -9.76
C VAL A 210 18.18 -13.44 -8.26
N GLY A 211 17.89 -12.43 -7.44
CA GLY A 211 17.91 -12.46 -5.98
C GLY A 211 16.99 -11.37 -5.43
N PRO A 212 16.57 -11.43 -4.16
CA PRO A 212 15.60 -10.47 -3.65
C PRO A 212 16.25 -9.08 -3.46
N SER A 213 17.40 -8.97 -2.79
CA SER A 213 17.89 -7.67 -2.31
C SER A 213 19.24 -7.23 -2.87
N TYR A 214 19.36 -5.93 -3.16
CA TYR A 214 20.56 -5.27 -3.66
C TYR A 214 20.76 -3.92 -2.98
N TRP A 215 21.99 -3.44 -2.98
CA TRP A 215 22.30 -2.04 -2.71
C TRP A 215 22.25 -1.27 -4.02
N LEU A 216 21.32 -0.32 -4.13
CA LEU A 216 21.33 0.68 -5.19
C LEU A 216 22.14 1.89 -4.69
N ARG A 217 23.26 2.14 -5.33
CA ARG A 217 24.19 3.20 -4.95
C ARG A 217 24.28 4.26 -6.03
N GLN A 218 24.28 5.52 -5.60
CA GLN A 218 24.70 6.67 -6.40
C GLN A 218 26.03 7.19 -5.88
N ILE A 219 26.94 7.48 -6.81
CA ILE A 219 28.20 8.18 -6.57
C ILE A 219 28.18 9.45 -7.44
N VAL A 220 28.49 10.60 -6.87
CA VAL A 220 28.72 11.86 -7.62
C VAL A 220 30.21 12.14 -7.60
N ASP A 221 30.75 12.63 -8.73
CA ASP A 221 32.19 12.72 -8.95
C ASP A 221 32.96 11.41 -8.68
N PRO A 222 32.59 10.30 -9.35
CA PRO A 222 33.22 9.00 -9.14
C PRO A 222 34.73 8.98 -9.43
N THR A 223 35.23 9.96 -10.20
CA THR A 223 36.66 10.09 -10.53
C THR A 223 37.43 11.05 -9.62
N ASN A 224 36.76 11.70 -8.66
CA ASN A 224 37.33 12.64 -7.70
C ASN A 224 38.05 13.83 -8.37
N VAL A 225 37.45 14.42 -9.41
CA VAL A 225 38.04 15.54 -10.17
C VAL A 225 37.48 16.90 -9.77
N ILE A 226 36.33 16.95 -9.09
CA ILE A 226 35.77 18.15 -8.53
C ILE A 226 36.54 18.47 -7.25
N HIS A 227 36.88 19.74 -7.06
CA HIS A 227 37.49 20.22 -5.82
C HIS A 227 36.39 20.50 -4.80
N GLU A 228 36.25 19.60 -3.85
CA GLU A 228 35.16 19.63 -2.88
C GLU A 228 35.66 19.91 -1.45
N LYS A 229 34.72 20.32 -0.59
CA LYS A 229 35.00 20.54 0.82
C LYS A 229 35.19 19.23 1.58
N ASP A 230 34.42 18.22 1.21
CA ASP A 230 34.43 16.88 1.79
C ASP A 230 34.31 15.87 0.65
N GLU A 231 35.32 15.02 0.48
CA GLU A 231 35.39 14.00 -0.58
C GLU A 231 34.85 12.65 -0.09
N THR A 232 34.34 12.58 1.15
CA THR A 232 33.95 11.31 1.80
C THR A 232 32.44 11.06 1.76
N ASN A 233 31.66 12.02 1.30
CA ASN A 233 30.19 12.01 1.31
C ASN A 233 29.58 11.94 -0.11
N ASN A 234 30.42 11.79 -1.13
CA ASN A 234 30.07 11.68 -2.56
C ASN A 234 29.25 10.44 -2.93
N SER A 235 28.97 9.54 -1.99
CA SER A 235 28.24 8.30 -2.26
C SER A 235 27.14 8.03 -1.23
N VAL A 236 26.04 7.46 -1.70
CA VAL A 236 24.96 6.95 -0.87
C VAL A 236 24.44 5.65 -1.46
N GLU A 237 24.12 4.70 -0.60
CA GLU A 237 23.40 3.48 -0.98
C GLU A 237 22.09 3.33 -0.20
N ILE A 238 21.10 2.75 -0.86
CA ILE A 238 19.86 2.28 -0.26
C ILE A 238 19.70 0.79 -0.51
N LEU A 239 19.17 0.07 0.47
CA LEU A 239 18.79 -1.32 0.30
C LEU A 239 17.46 -1.37 -0.46
N ILE A 240 17.38 -2.17 -1.52
CA ILE A 240 16.17 -2.36 -2.33
C ILE A 240 15.86 -3.86 -2.46
N ASP A 241 14.59 -4.21 -2.69
CA ASP A 241 14.18 -5.55 -3.12
C ASP A 241 13.64 -5.46 -4.55
N LEU A 242 14.24 -6.18 -5.50
CA LEU A 242 13.81 -6.14 -6.91
C LEU A 242 12.38 -6.67 -7.13
N ASN A 243 11.80 -7.38 -6.14
CA ASN A 243 10.41 -7.82 -6.15
C ASN A 243 9.44 -6.81 -5.52
N ASP A 244 9.93 -5.81 -4.78
CA ASP A 244 9.12 -4.72 -4.21
C ASP A 244 9.50 -3.40 -4.88
N VAL A 245 9.08 -3.28 -6.14
CA VAL A 245 9.40 -2.16 -7.04
C VAL A 245 8.97 -0.82 -6.42
N GLY A 246 9.80 0.20 -6.62
CA GLY A 246 9.52 1.55 -6.14
C GLY A 246 9.92 1.80 -4.69
N LYS A 247 10.35 0.78 -3.93
CA LYS A 247 10.60 0.94 -2.50
C LYS A 247 12.05 0.70 -2.11
N ALA A 248 12.46 1.44 -1.08
CA ALA A 248 13.66 1.13 -0.31
C ALA A 248 13.25 0.31 0.91
N VAL A 249 14.09 -0.65 1.29
CA VAL A 249 13.96 -1.35 2.57
C VAL A 249 14.36 -0.39 3.68
N ARG A 250 13.46 -0.20 4.65
CA ARG A 250 13.59 0.77 5.74
C ARG A 250 13.37 0.09 7.09
N HIS A 251 14.03 0.60 8.11
CA HIS A 251 13.66 0.30 9.50
C HIS A 251 12.24 0.78 9.79
N LEU A 252 11.62 0.25 10.85
CA LEU A 252 10.25 0.60 11.25
C LEU A 252 10.09 2.08 11.61
N ASP A 253 11.17 2.77 11.96
CA ASP A 253 11.19 4.22 12.18
C ASP A 253 11.31 5.04 10.87
N GLY A 254 11.24 4.40 9.71
CA GLY A 254 11.35 4.98 8.38
C GLY A 254 12.78 5.24 7.90
N THR A 255 13.79 5.05 8.75
CA THR A 255 15.19 5.28 8.35
C THR A 255 15.68 4.22 7.36
N PHE A 256 16.60 4.61 6.47
CA PHE A 256 17.21 3.65 5.54
C PHE A 256 18.06 2.63 6.30
N VAL A 257 17.97 1.37 5.87
CA VAL A 257 18.89 0.32 6.30
C VAL A 257 20.29 0.66 5.79
N LYS A 258 21.29 0.55 6.65
CA LYS A 258 22.70 0.79 6.32
C LYS A 258 23.50 -0.51 6.32
N PRO A 259 24.63 -0.57 5.61
CA PRO A 259 25.54 -1.69 5.72
C PRO A 259 25.98 -1.91 7.18
N GLY A 260 25.77 -3.13 7.68
CA GLY A 260 26.03 -3.51 9.07
C GLY A 260 24.79 -3.49 9.97
N ASP A 261 23.66 -2.98 9.49
CA ASP A 261 22.39 -3.05 10.21
C ASP A 261 21.80 -4.46 10.14
N VAL A 262 20.97 -4.81 11.13
CA VAL A 262 20.07 -5.95 11.02
C VAL A 262 18.91 -5.54 10.12
N ALA A 263 18.68 -6.26 9.02
CA ALA A 263 17.56 -5.98 8.13
C ALA A 263 16.24 -6.11 8.92
N PRO A 264 15.27 -5.19 8.70
CA PRO A 264 13.97 -5.25 9.35
C PRO A 264 13.29 -6.60 9.09
N PRO A 265 12.50 -7.12 10.04
CA PRO A 265 11.71 -8.32 9.81
C PRO A 265 10.78 -8.08 8.62
N LYS A 266 10.69 -9.07 7.72
CA LYS A 266 9.77 -9.00 6.59
C LYS A 266 8.35 -9.24 7.13
N PRO A 267 7.39 -8.32 6.93
CA PRO A 267 6.00 -8.60 7.28
C PRO A 267 5.53 -9.93 6.65
N GLY A 268 4.96 -10.82 7.47
CA GLY A 268 4.61 -12.19 7.08
C GLY A 268 5.66 -13.28 7.37
N ASP A 269 6.92 -12.94 7.68
CA ASP A 269 7.93 -13.88 8.21
C ASP A 269 7.89 -13.86 9.74
N LEU A 270 7.06 -14.72 10.33
CA LEU A 270 6.81 -14.77 11.77
C LEU A 270 7.82 -15.67 12.49
N THR A 271 8.44 -16.60 11.78
CA THR A 271 9.49 -17.47 12.32
C THR A 271 10.86 -16.80 12.39
N GLY A 272 11.02 -15.67 11.68
CA GLY A 272 12.26 -14.91 11.60
C GLY A 272 13.33 -15.64 10.79
N ASN A 273 12.94 -16.61 9.96
CA ASN A 273 13.86 -17.42 9.15
C ASN A 273 14.11 -16.78 7.77
N ARG A 274 13.43 -15.66 7.46
CA ARG A 274 13.47 -14.88 6.21
C ARG A 274 12.83 -15.49 4.99
N VAL A 275 12.14 -16.59 5.17
CA VAL A 275 11.25 -17.17 4.19
C VAL A 275 9.84 -16.88 4.68
N ILE A 276 8.91 -16.65 3.75
CA ILE A 276 7.49 -16.64 4.09
C ILE A 276 6.95 -17.96 3.55
N ASP A 277 6.76 -18.93 4.43
CA ASP A 277 6.28 -20.27 4.09
C ASP A 277 5.27 -20.81 5.11
N ILE A 278 4.98 -22.10 5.01
CA ILE A 278 3.97 -22.75 5.83
C ILE A 278 4.28 -22.67 7.33
N ASP A 279 5.56 -22.59 7.72
CA ASP A 279 5.94 -22.46 9.14
C ASP A 279 5.49 -21.11 9.70
N ASP A 280 5.44 -20.06 8.88
CA ASP A 280 4.92 -18.74 9.27
C ASP A 280 3.40 -18.73 9.40
N TRP A 281 2.69 -19.50 8.58
CA TRP A 281 1.24 -19.69 8.74
C TRP A 281 0.93 -20.40 10.06
N LEU A 282 1.71 -21.44 10.38
CA LEU A 282 1.61 -22.13 11.67
C LEU A 282 1.94 -21.19 12.84
N ALA A 283 2.96 -20.34 12.69
CA ALA A 283 3.30 -19.33 13.69
C ALA A 283 2.19 -18.28 13.87
N PHE A 284 1.56 -17.82 12.79
CA PHE A 284 0.43 -16.89 12.82
C PHE A 284 -0.73 -17.48 13.63
N LYS A 285 -1.14 -18.72 13.31
CA LYS A 285 -2.20 -19.42 14.06
C LYS A 285 -1.83 -19.64 15.53
N ALA A 286 -0.58 -20.00 15.82
CA ALA A 286 -0.12 -20.20 17.20
C ALA A 286 -0.13 -18.89 18.01
N ALA A 287 0.14 -17.76 17.37
CA ALA A 287 0.18 -16.45 18.01
C ALA A 287 -1.18 -15.75 18.09
N ALA A 288 -2.23 -16.26 17.43
CA ALA A 288 -3.58 -15.70 17.39
C ALA A 288 -4.23 -15.37 18.76
N SER A 289 -3.74 -15.98 19.85
CA SER A 289 -4.20 -15.74 21.23
C SER A 289 -3.18 -14.98 22.10
N ALA A 290 -2.07 -14.54 21.52
CA ALA A 290 -1.03 -13.80 22.23
C ALA A 290 -1.52 -12.40 22.62
N SER A 291 -0.98 -11.89 23.72
CA SER A 291 -1.24 -10.52 24.14
C SER A 291 -0.29 -9.56 23.45
N LEU A 292 -0.82 -8.64 22.65
CA LEU A 292 -0.09 -7.54 22.01
C LEU A 292 0.04 -6.28 22.88
N THR A 293 -0.46 -6.32 24.13
CA THR A 293 -0.37 -5.16 25.02
C THR A 293 1.09 -4.89 25.43
N GLY A 294 1.57 -3.69 25.13
CA GLY A 294 2.89 -3.21 25.57
C GLY A 294 4.08 -3.83 24.84
N VAL A 295 3.85 -4.57 23.76
CA VAL A 295 4.92 -5.05 22.87
C VAL A 295 5.35 -3.93 21.92
N ASN A 296 6.60 -3.97 21.46
CA ASN A 296 7.08 -3.06 20.41
C ASN A 296 6.68 -3.60 19.02
N ASP A 297 6.79 -2.77 17.98
CA ASP A 297 6.35 -3.12 16.62
C ASP A 297 7.05 -4.36 16.06
N GLN A 298 8.33 -4.56 16.37
CA GLN A 298 9.07 -5.75 15.91
C GLN A 298 8.49 -7.04 16.50
N VAL A 299 8.20 -7.02 17.80
CA VAL A 299 7.58 -8.17 18.47
C VAL A 299 6.14 -8.34 18.01
N ALA A 300 5.40 -7.25 17.78
CA ALA A 300 4.04 -7.27 17.25
C ALA A 300 3.98 -8.00 15.90
N LEU A 301 4.84 -7.62 14.95
CA LEU A 301 4.96 -8.27 13.64
C LEU A 301 5.28 -9.76 13.75
N SER A 302 6.21 -10.13 14.64
CA SER A 302 6.57 -11.54 14.85
C SER A 302 5.44 -12.37 15.49
N LEU A 303 4.48 -11.71 16.13
CA LEU A 303 3.27 -12.33 16.67
C LEU A 303 2.11 -12.30 15.67
N GLY A 304 2.26 -11.68 14.49
CA GLY A 304 1.21 -11.62 13.47
C GLY A 304 0.28 -10.42 13.56
N ASP A 305 0.68 -9.34 14.25
CA ASP A 305 0.07 -8.00 14.13
C ASP A 305 0.76 -7.26 12.98
N LEU A 306 0.17 -7.35 11.79
CA LEU A 306 0.77 -6.94 10.52
C LEU A 306 0.40 -5.52 10.09
N ASP A 307 -0.68 -4.96 10.63
CA ASP A 307 -1.02 -3.53 10.47
C ASP A 307 -0.62 -2.66 11.67
N LEU A 308 -0.07 -3.27 12.72
CA LEU A 308 0.43 -2.63 13.94
C LEU A 308 -0.67 -1.95 14.78
N ASP A 309 -1.93 -2.36 14.63
CA ASP A 309 -3.06 -1.83 15.38
C ASP A 309 -3.18 -2.37 16.82
N ARG A 310 -2.31 -3.32 17.19
CA ARG A 310 -2.27 -4.04 18.48
C ARG A 310 -3.46 -4.97 18.73
N ALA A 311 -4.09 -5.44 17.68
CA ALA A 311 -5.05 -6.52 17.69
C ALA A 311 -4.61 -7.61 16.70
N HIS A 312 -4.97 -8.85 16.99
CA HIS A 312 -5.05 -9.86 15.93
C HIS A 312 -6.43 -9.71 15.29
N SER A 313 -6.50 -9.73 13.98
CA SER A 313 -7.75 -9.48 13.27
C SER A 313 -7.80 -10.17 11.91
N LEU A 314 -8.99 -10.13 11.32
CA LEU A 314 -9.18 -10.53 9.93
C LEU A 314 -8.35 -9.67 8.96
N SER A 315 -8.02 -8.43 9.35
CA SER A 315 -7.16 -7.53 8.57
C SER A 315 -5.71 -8.04 8.54
N ASP A 316 -5.18 -8.50 9.67
CA ASP A 316 -3.87 -9.15 9.74
C ASP A 316 -3.81 -10.41 8.89
N LEU A 317 -4.89 -11.21 8.92
CA LEU A 317 -4.96 -12.44 8.13
C LEU A 317 -4.95 -12.14 6.62
N LEU A 318 -5.66 -11.10 6.18
CA LEU A 318 -5.62 -10.64 4.79
C LEU A 318 -4.22 -10.12 4.40
N LEU A 319 -3.56 -9.39 5.28
CA LEU A 319 -2.17 -8.96 5.06
C LEU A 319 -1.22 -10.14 4.98
N PHE A 320 -1.38 -11.14 5.86
CA PHE A 320 -0.57 -12.36 5.82
C PHE A 320 -0.74 -13.08 4.48
N ARG A 321 -1.99 -13.29 4.04
CA ARG A 321 -2.29 -13.88 2.71
C ARG A 321 -1.60 -13.09 1.60
N LYS A 322 -1.69 -11.77 1.62
CA LYS A 322 -1.05 -10.89 0.62
C LYS A 322 0.47 -11.06 0.60
N TYR A 323 1.12 -11.07 1.76
CA TYR A 323 2.57 -11.28 1.85
C TYR A 323 3.00 -12.68 1.42
N PHE A 324 2.21 -13.69 1.78
CA PHE A 324 2.45 -15.08 1.39
C PHE A 324 2.33 -15.28 -0.12
N ASP A 325 1.24 -14.81 -0.74
CA ASP A 325 1.04 -14.87 -2.19
C ASP A 325 2.11 -14.05 -2.93
N SER A 326 2.51 -12.90 -2.40
CA SER A 326 3.59 -12.10 -2.98
C SER A 326 4.94 -12.83 -2.94
N ALA A 327 5.20 -13.64 -1.92
CA ALA A 327 6.45 -14.37 -1.78
C ALA A 327 6.49 -15.69 -2.58
N ASN A 328 5.34 -16.35 -2.74
CA ASN A 328 5.24 -17.71 -3.28
C ASN A 328 4.49 -17.79 -4.64
N GLY A 329 3.93 -16.68 -5.11
CA GLY A 329 3.11 -16.59 -6.32
C GLY A 329 1.61 -16.44 -6.02
N ALA A 330 0.88 -15.82 -6.93
CA ALA A 330 -0.55 -15.58 -6.77
C ALA A 330 -1.33 -16.88 -6.52
N GLY A 331 -2.11 -16.92 -5.43
CA GLY A 331 -2.90 -18.08 -5.02
C GLY A 331 -2.10 -19.17 -4.28
N ALA A 332 -0.85 -18.93 -3.92
CA ALA A 332 -0.02 -19.87 -3.17
C ALA A 332 -0.53 -20.10 -1.73
N PHE A 333 -1.05 -19.07 -1.06
CA PHE A 333 -1.64 -19.19 0.27
C PHE A 333 -2.86 -20.11 0.25
N ALA A 334 -3.71 -19.97 -0.77
CA ALA A 334 -4.83 -20.87 -1.00
C ALA A 334 -4.38 -22.31 -1.30
N ALA A 335 -3.18 -22.49 -1.86
CA ALA A 335 -2.63 -23.80 -2.20
C ALA A 335 -1.90 -24.51 -1.04
N ILE A 336 -1.66 -23.83 0.10
CA ILE A 336 -1.10 -24.46 1.33
C ILE A 336 -1.91 -25.70 1.68
N GLY A 337 -3.22 -25.63 1.46
CA GLY A 337 -4.15 -26.68 1.76
C GLY A 337 -3.93 -28.03 1.08
N LYS A 338 -3.24 -28.05 -0.07
CA LYS A 338 -2.97 -29.27 -0.84
C LYS A 338 -1.81 -30.09 -0.29
N ILE A 339 -1.13 -29.61 0.75
CA ILE A 339 -0.04 -30.31 1.41
C ILE A 339 -0.69 -31.10 2.56
N PRO A 340 -0.74 -32.44 2.48
CA PRO A 340 -1.19 -33.23 3.63
C PRO A 340 -0.32 -32.84 4.82
N GLU A 341 -0.95 -32.41 5.91
CA GLU A 341 -0.20 -32.16 7.14
C GLU A 341 0.65 -33.40 7.44
N PRO A 342 1.91 -33.25 7.89
CA PRO A 342 2.75 -34.39 8.20
C PRO A 342 2.17 -35.12 9.41
N SER A 343 1.23 -36.02 9.16
CA SER A 343 0.56 -36.86 10.16
C SER A 343 1.58 -37.80 10.77
N GLY A 344 2.25 -37.39 11.86
CA GLY A 344 3.00 -38.21 12.83
C GLY A 344 4.12 -39.15 12.34
N LEU A 345 4.24 -39.41 11.04
CA LEU A 345 5.07 -40.48 10.46
C LEU A 345 6.50 -40.02 10.18
N LEU A 346 6.76 -38.71 10.14
CA LEU A 346 8.11 -38.15 9.98
C LEU A 346 8.95 -38.15 11.27
N LEU A 347 8.34 -38.33 12.45
CA LEU A 347 9.08 -38.54 13.70
C LEU A 347 9.74 -39.93 13.77
N GLY A 348 9.35 -40.88 12.92
CA GLY A 348 9.94 -42.23 12.87
C GLY A 348 11.24 -42.35 12.06
N TRP A 349 11.47 -41.45 11.11
CA TRP A 349 12.60 -41.56 10.16
C TRP A 349 13.89 -40.87 10.65
N GLY A 350 13.79 -39.98 11.64
CA GLY A 350 14.95 -39.41 12.34
C GLY A 350 15.77 -40.44 13.15
N ALA A 351 15.21 -41.62 13.45
CA ALA A 351 15.87 -42.64 14.26
C ALA A 351 16.72 -43.65 13.46
N LEU A 352 16.67 -43.66 12.12
CA LEU A 352 17.44 -44.60 11.29
C LEU A 352 18.58 -43.95 10.49
N ALA A 353 18.66 -42.62 10.42
CA ALA A 353 19.78 -41.92 9.79
C ALA A 353 21.05 -41.86 10.68
N GLY A 354 20.94 -42.22 11.97
CA GLY A 354 22.05 -42.18 12.94
C GLY A 354 23.07 -43.33 12.86
N LEU A 355 22.85 -44.35 12.01
CA LEU A 355 23.69 -45.57 11.98
C LEU A 355 24.49 -45.81 10.70
N ALA A 356 24.47 -44.88 9.73
CA ALA A 356 25.23 -45.01 8.49
C ALA A 356 26.51 -44.14 8.40
N LEU A 357 26.94 -43.50 9.50
CA LEU A 357 28.29 -42.91 9.58
C LEU A 357 29.31 -43.94 10.05
N ARG A 358 29.67 -44.88 9.16
CA ARG A 358 30.95 -45.63 9.23
C ARG A 358 31.16 -46.42 7.94
N ARG A 359 31.77 -45.78 6.93
CA ARG A 359 33.02 -46.24 6.27
C ARG A 359 33.40 -45.33 5.11
N ARG A 360 34.70 -45.16 5.00
CA ARG A 360 35.46 -44.16 4.24
C ARG A 360 35.76 -44.65 2.81
N ALA A 361 35.81 -43.68 1.88
CA ALA A 361 36.74 -43.55 0.75
C ALA A 361 36.62 -44.51 -0.46
N TRP A 362 36.37 -43.98 -1.67
CA TRP A 362 37.34 -43.90 -2.79
C TRP A 362 36.78 -43.20 -4.04
N ARG A 363 37.68 -42.91 -4.99
CA ARG A 363 37.63 -41.94 -6.10
C ARG A 363 36.86 -42.36 -7.38
N ARG A 364 36.39 -41.33 -8.11
CA ARG A 364 36.32 -41.13 -9.60
C ARG A 364 35.69 -42.21 -10.51
N ARG A 365 34.63 -41.85 -11.25
CA ARG A 365 34.59 -41.65 -12.74
C ARG A 365 33.15 -41.55 -13.29
N ALA A 366 32.95 -40.56 -14.15
CA ALA A 366 32.15 -40.48 -15.39
C ALA A 366 30.79 -41.21 -15.54
N GLY A 367 29.81 -40.45 -16.05
CA GLY A 367 28.95 -40.88 -17.15
C GLY A 367 27.43 -40.88 -16.90
N ALA A 368 26.71 -40.17 -17.78
CA ALA A 368 25.26 -40.24 -18.10
C ALA A 368 24.29 -39.92 -16.94
N GLY A 369 23.40 -38.92 -17.02
CA GLY A 369 22.50 -38.63 -18.13
C GLY A 369 21.22 -39.43 -17.95
N ILE A 370 20.22 -38.89 -17.23
CA ILE A 370 18.80 -39.25 -17.32
C ILE A 370 17.99 -37.97 -17.11
N GLN A 371 17.22 -37.65 -18.15
CA GLN A 371 16.14 -36.68 -18.17
C GLN A 371 15.02 -37.15 -17.22
N CYS A 372 14.47 -36.26 -16.40
CA CYS A 372 13.13 -36.43 -15.86
C CYS A 372 12.21 -35.42 -16.55
N THR A 373 11.30 -36.02 -17.30
CA THR A 373 10.22 -35.48 -18.11
C THR A 373 9.28 -34.59 -17.33
N ALA A 374 9.04 -33.39 -17.88
CA ALA A 374 7.82 -32.64 -17.71
C ALA A 374 6.61 -33.49 -18.15
N MET A 375 5.56 -33.51 -17.34
CA MET A 375 4.26 -34.02 -17.75
C MET A 375 3.21 -33.06 -17.22
N GLY A 376 2.64 -32.29 -18.13
CA GLY A 376 1.58 -31.34 -17.85
C GLY A 376 0.24 -32.03 -17.64
N LEU A 377 -0.64 -31.34 -16.94
CA LEU A 377 -2.08 -31.55 -16.97
C LEU A 377 -2.75 -30.19 -17.06
N ALA A 378 -3.14 -29.85 -18.29
CA ALA A 378 -4.14 -28.86 -18.60
C ALA A 378 -5.49 -29.57 -18.76
N VAL A 379 -6.44 -29.24 -17.90
CA VAL A 379 -7.88 -29.55 -17.93
C VAL A 379 -8.47 -28.46 -17.02
N ALA A 380 -9.50 -27.66 -17.29
CA ALA A 380 -10.31 -27.40 -18.47
C ALA A 380 -11.14 -26.16 -18.10
N ALA A 381 -10.97 -25.01 -18.76
CA ALA A 381 -11.93 -23.92 -18.66
C ALA A 381 -13.07 -24.23 -19.63
N TRP A 382 -14.31 -24.38 -19.15
CA TRP A 382 -15.59 -24.12 -19.84
C TRP A 382 -16.75 -24.63 -18.99
N LEU A 383 -17.38 -23.76 -18.20
CA LEU A 383 -18.82 -23.81 -17.88
C LEU A 383 -19.32 -22.36 -17.71
N GLY A 384 -20.49 -22.10 -18.28
CA GLY A 384 -20.99 -20.77 -18.59
C GLY A 384 -21.50 -19.95 -17.40
N ASN A 385 -21.59 -18.65 -17.67
CA ASN A 385 -22.17 -17.62 -16.82
C ASN A 385 -23.62 -17.94 -16.42
N ALA A 386 -23.80 -18.49 -15.23
CA ALA A 386 -24.94 -18.14 -14.39
C ALA A 386 -24.45 -17.10 -13.38
N PRO A 387 -25.21 -16.02 -13.09
CA PRO A 387 -24.83 -15.13 -11.99
C PRO A 387 -24.79 -15.96 -10.71
N GLN A 388 -23.59 -16.14 -10.16
CA GLN A 388 -23.41 -16.73 -8.84
C GLN A 388 -23.95 -15.71 -7.84
N ALA A 389 -24.79 -16.14 -6.90
CA ALA A 389 -25.27 -15.26 -5.84
C ALA A 389 -24.08 -14.95 -4.90
N GLU A 390 -23.72 -13.67 -4.80
CA GLU A 390 -22.52 -13.17 -4.13
C GLU A 390 -22.67 -13.11 -2.59
N ALA A 391 -21.57 -12.85 -1.86
CA ALA A 391 -21.44 -12.70 -0.39
C ALA A 391 -22.16 -11.54 0.26
N ARG A 392 -22.95 -10.92 -0.56
CA ARG A 392 -23.64 -9.68 -0.42
C ARG A 392 -24.68 -9.78 -1.51
N VAL A 393 -25.91 -9.41 -1.24
CA VAL A 393 -26.92 -9.47 -2.30
C VAL A 393 -26.69 -8.26 -3.19
N PRO A 394 -26.15 -8.41 -4.42
CA PRO A 394 -25.93 -7.26 -5.27
C PRO A 394 -27.29 -6.71 -5.66
N LEU A 395 -27.50 -5.43 -5.35
CA LEU A 395 -28.65 -4.66 -5.79
C LEU A 395 -28.37 -4.01 -7.16
N TYR A 396 -27.09 -3.73 -7.44
CA TYR A 396 -26.62 -3.13 -8.68
C TYR A 396 -25.10 -3.35 -8.84
N VAL A 397 -24.62 -3.60 -10.07
CA VAL A 397 -23.19 -3.73 -10.43
C VAL A 397 -22.91 -2.95 -11.72
N GLN A 398 -21.75 -2.30 -11.81
CA GLN A 398 -21.25 -1.60 -12.99
C GLN A 398 -19.72 -1.57 -13.02
N ASN A 399 -19.12 -2.15 -14.06
CA ASN A 399 -17.67 -2.19 -14.30
C ASN A 399 -17.26 -1.47 -15.60
N PHE A 400 -18.17 -0.75 -16.25
CA PHE A 400 -17.98 0.08 -17.44
C PHE A 400 -17.48 -0.60 -18.73
N ASP A 401 -16.99 -1.84 -18.68
CA ASP A 401 -16.46 -2.61 -19.83
C ASP A 401 -17.42 -2.80 -21.00
N SER A 402 -18.72 -2.63 -20.76
CA SER A 402 -19.75 -2.72 -21.81
C SER A 402 -19.86 -1.45 -22.67
N LEU A 403 -19.19 -0.37 -22.28
CA LEU A 403 -19.20 0.90 -23.01
C LEU A 403 -18.44 0.77 -24.33
N THR A 404 -18.95 1.44 -25.36
CA THR A 404 -18.26 1.55 -26.65
C THR A 404 -17.35 2.77 -26.61
N LEU A 405 -16.04 2.53 -26.64
CA LEU A 405 -15.01 3.56 -26.70
C LEU A 405 -14.77 4.01 -28.14
N GLY A 406 -14.36 5.27 -28.30
CA GLY A 406 -13.98 5.89 -29.56
C GLY A 406 -12.52 6.38 -29.56
N PRO A 407 -12.06 6.98 -30.67
CA PRO A 407 -10.70 7.46 -30.77
C PRO A 407 -10.43 8.67 -29.87
N ASN A 408 -9.18 8.83 -29.44
CA ASN A 408 -8.72 10.06 -28.80
C ASN A 408 -8.78 11.26 -29.76
N VAL A 409 -9.00 12.45 -29.20
CA VAL A 409 -9.28 13.72 -29.88
C VAL A 409 -8.15 14.73 -29.67
N ASP A 410 -7.90 15.14 -28.42
CA ASP A 410 -6.89 16.14 -28.09
C ASP A 410 -5.60 15.51 -27.57
N GLU A 411 -5.70 14.36 -26.88
CA GLU A 411 -4.52 13.55 -26.56
C GLU A 411 -3.88 13.08 -27.86
N THR A 412 -2.54 13.14 -27.97
CA THR A 412 -1.86 12.84 -29.24
C THR A 412 -0.99 11.59 -29.22
N ALA A 413 -0.70 11.04 -28.04
CA ALA A 413 0.06 9.80 -27.91
C ALA A 413 -0.31 9.06 -26.60
N PRO A 414 -0.54 7.73 -26.64
CA PRO A 414 -0.64 6.90 -27.82
C PRO A 414 -1.94 7.18 -28.60
N VAL A 415 -1.86 7.12 -29.94
CA VAL A 415 -3.06 7.18 -30.79
C VAL A 415 -3.77 5.83 -30.70
N ASP A 416 -5.02 5.85 -30.26
CA ASP A 416 -5.86 4.66 -30.09
C ASP A 416 -7.27 4.92 -30.64
N ALA A 417 -7.83 3.94 -31.34
CA ALA A 417 -9.18 4.03 -31.90
C ALA A 417 -10.30 3.71 -30.89
N THR A 418 -9.91 3.21 -29.71
CA THR A 418 -10.76 2.72 -28.62
C THR A 418 -10.30 3.30 -27.26
N ALA A 419 -9.89 4.57 -27.27
CA ALA A 419 -9.34 5.28 -26.10
C ALA A 419 -10.39 5.60 -25.03
N TRP A 420 -11.48 6.28 -25.42
CA TRP A 420 -12.37 6.91 -24.45
C TRP A 420 -13.79 7.14 -24.97
N THR A 421 -14.70 7.47 -24.07
CA THR A 421 -16.03 8.01 -24.37
C THR A 421 -16.53 8.88 -23.22
N GLN A 422 -17.27 9.93 -23.57
CA GLN A 422 -18.05 10.73 -22.62
C GLN A 422 -19.50 10.24 -22.50
N THR A 423 -19.86 9.15 -23.21
CA THR A 423 -21.20 8.55 -23.12
C THR A 423 -21.25 7.60 -21.92
N PRO A 424 -22.00 7.93 -20.85
CA PRO A 424 -22.05 7.08 -19.67
C PRO A 424 -22.93 5.85 -19.89
N PRO A 425 -22.92 4.87 -18.95
CA PRO A 425 -23.81 3.72 -19.01
C PRO A 425 -25.28 4.11 -19.10
N ALA A 426 -26.11 3.21 -19.65
CA ALA A 426 -27.55 3.48 -19.79
C ALA A 426 -28.19 3.92 -18.46
N GLY A 427 -28.88 5.05 -18.47
CA GLY A 427 -29.54 5.64 -17.29
C GLY A 427 -28.65 6.51 -16.41
N TRP A 428 -27.33 6.49 -16.62
CA TRP A 428 -26.42 7.42 -15.98
C TRP A 428 -26.41 8.78 -16.70
N SER A 429 -25.90 9.79 -16.02
CA SER A 429 -25.71 11.13 -16.59
C SER A 429 -24.42 11.74 -16.07
N VAL A 430 -23.67 12.39 -16.96
CA VAL A 430 -22.52 13.23 -16.61
C VAL A 430 -22.99 14.70 -16.61
N ASP A 431 -22.46 15.50 -15.69
CA ASP A 431 -22.73 16.93 -15.52
C ASP A 431 -21.42 17.70 -15.38
N ASP A 432 -21.00 18.27 -16.50
CA ASP A 432 -19.74 19.02 -16.66
C ASP A 432 -19.97 20.52 -16.65
N SER A 433 -21.18 20.96 -16.26
CA SER A 433 -21.52 22.39 -16.19
C SER A 433 -20.68 23.17 -15.18
N GLY A 434 -20.00 22.45 -14.27
CA GLY A 434 -19.04 22.99 -13.31
C GLY A 434 -17.58 22.96 -13.79
N VAL A 435 -17.29 22.43 -14.98
CA VAL A 435 -15.96 22.44 -15.60
C VAL A 435 -15.78 23.75 -16.37
N PRO A 436 -14.75 24.56 -16.06
CA PRO A 436 -14.46 25.78 -16.80
C PRO A 436 -14.26 25.52 -18.30
N TYR A 437 -14.70 26.45 -19.16
CA TYR A 437 -14.46 26.38 -20.61
C TYR A 437 -14.91 25.07 -21.30
N VAL A 438 -15.85 24.31 -20.72
CA VAL A 438 -16.34 23.06 -21.33
C VAL A 438 -16.77 23.25 -22.78
N ASN A 439 -16.35 22.35 -23.68
CA ASN A 439 -16.51 22.39 -25.13
C ASN A 439 -15.80 23.56 -25.84
N ASP A 440 -14.85 24.26 -25.22
CA ASP A 440 -14.02 25.26 -25.89
C ASP A 440 -12.89 24.55 -26.66
N PRO A 441 -12.85 24.60 -28.01
CA PRO A 441 -11.85 23.87 -28.77
C PRO A 441 -10.41 24.34 -28.51
N ALA A 442 -10.21 25.50 -27.87
CA ALA A 442 -8.90 26.03 -27.53
C ALA A 442 -8.44 25.75 -26.09
N ARG A 443 -9.32 25.21 -25.22
CA ARG A 443 -9.04 25.06 -23.79
C ARG A 443 -9.72 23.84 -23.19
N GLY A 444 -9.02 23.12 -22.32
CA GLY A 444 -9.51 21.86 -21.77
C GLY A 444 -9.25 20.73 -22.76
N VAL A 445 -8.60 19.66 -22.30
CA VAL A 445 -8.50 18.43 -23.08
C VAL A 445 -9.87 17.78 -23.12
N ALA A 446 -10.43 17.54 -24.32
CA ALA A 446 -11.79 17.06 -24.51
C ALA A 446 -12.06 15.74 -23.77
N GLU A 447 -11.07 14.85 -23.73
CA GLU A 447 -11.10 13.56 -23.04
C GLU A 447 -11.36 13.69 -21.54
N TRP A 448 -10.97 14.81 -20.93
CA TRP A 448 -10.97 15.02 -19.49
C TRP A 448 -11.90 16.16 -19.06
N GLU A 449 -12.76 16.64 -19.97
CA GLU A 449 -13.85 17.53 -19.61
C GLU A 449 -14.93 16.79 -18.83
N GLY A 450 -14.75 16.68 -17.51
CA GLY A 450 -15.73 16.04 -16.63
C GLY A 450 -15.39 14.62 -16.18
N TRP A 451 -16.44 13.83 -15.97
CA TRP A 451 -16.26 12.38 -15.83
C TRP A 451 -16.28 11.73 -17.21
N SER A 452 -15.20 11.04 -17.54
CA SER A 452 -15.04 10.30 -18.79
C SER A 452 -14.85 8.81 -18.52
N PHE A 453 -15.07 7.98 -19.53
CA PHE A 453 -14.86 6.54 -19.46
C PHE A 453 -13.75 6.18 -20.44
N ALA A 454 -12.63 5.69 -19.94
CA ALA A 454 -11.42 5.48 -20.73
C ALA A 454 -10.86 4.07 -20.55
N ASP A 455 -10.21 3.55 -21.58
CA ASP A 455 -9.35 2.38 -21.43
C ASP A 455 -8.24 2.71 -20.43
N LYS A 456 -8.12 1.90 -19.37
CA LYS A 456 -7.22 2.19 -18.24
C LYS A 456 -5.76 2.26 -18.67
N ASP A 457 -5.34 1.37 -19.56
CA ASP A 457 -3.94 1.28 -19.98
C ASP A 457 -3.61 2.43 -20.93
N TRP A 458 -4.54 2.81 -21.80
CA TRP A 458 -4.45 4.00 -22.63
C TRP A 458 -4.40 5.29 -21.80
N TRP A 459 -5.32 5.48 -20.85
CA TRP A 459 -5.32 6.64 -19.93
C TRP A 459 -3.99 6.77 -19.21
N SER A 460 -3.49 5.67 -18.64
CA SER A 460 -2.18 5.65 -17.99
C SER A 460 -1.08 6.07 -18.97
N ALA A 461 -1.08 5.56 -20.20
CA ALA A 461 -0.05 5.89 -21.18
C ALA A 461 -0.14 7.33 -21.71
N ALA A 462 -1.35 7.87 -21.90
CA ALA A 462 -1.59 9.23 -22.39
C ALA A 462 -1.03 10.26 -21.39
N ALA A 463 -1.31 10.04 -20.10
CA ALA A 463 -0.89 10.88 -18.99
C ALA A 463 0.55 10.66 -18.50
N GLY A 464 1.41 9.99 -19.29
CA GLY A 464 2.80 9.72 -18.89
C GLY A 464 2.95 8.80 -17.67
N ASP A 465 1.97 7.93 -17.43
CA ASP A 465 1.75 7.05 -16.28
C ASP A 465 1.56 7.80 -14.96
N GLN A 466 2.59 8.48 -14.46
CA GLN A 466 2.54 9.23 -13.20
C GLN A 466 1.81 8.48 -12.07
N GLU A 467 2.05 7.16 -11.95
CA GLU A 467 1.42 6.23 -10.99
C GLU A 467 -0.02 5.77 -11.29
N ARG A 468 -0.65 6.19 -12.40
CA ARG A 468 -1.99 5.74 -12.82
C ARG A 468 -2.06 4.23 -13.08
N SER A 469 -0.99 3.61 -13.60
CA SER A 469 -0.90 2.15 -13.79
C SER A 469 -0.98 1.33 -12.49
N GLN A 470 -0.76 1.96 -11.33
CA GLN A 470 -0.87 1.29 -10.04
C GLN A 470 -2.32 0.90 -9.72
N PHE A 471 -3.31 1.48 -10.41
CA PHE A 471 -4.74 1.15 -10.27
C PHE A 471 -5.08 -0.25 -10.82
N SER A 472 -4.54 -1.28 -10.17
CA SER A 472 -4.65 -2.68 -10.56
C SER A 472 -6.01 -3.32 -10.23
N LEU A 473 -6.80 -2.71 -9.34
CA LEU A 473 -8.18 -3.11 -9.09
C LEU A 473 -9.13 -2.66 -10.21
N GLY A 474 -8.79 -1.59 -10.93
CA GLY A 474 -9.49 -1.19 -12.14
C GLY A 474 -9.01 -2.01 -13.35
N GLN A 475 -9.92 -2.38 -14.25
CA GLN A 475 -9.60 -3.14 -15.46
C GLN A 475 -10.42 -2.64 -16.64
N GLY A 476 -9.91 -2.87 -17.86
CA GLY A 476 -10.63 -2.51 -19.08
C GLY A 476 -11.01 -1.03 -19.11
N THR A 477 -12.30 -0.74 -19.09
CA THR A 477 -12.82 0.64 -19.07
C THR A 477 -13.01 1.12 -17.64
N VAL A 478 -12.43 2.27 -17.29
CA VAL A 478 -12.59 2.90 -15.97
C VAL A 478 -13.25 4.27 -16.11
N ALA A 479 -13.96 4.73 -15.07
CA ALA A 479 -14.49 6.09 -15.01
C ALA A 479 -13.45 7.02 -14.37
N VAL A 480 -13.12 8.13 -15.03
CA VAL A 480 -12.01 9.02 -14.67
C VAL A 480 -12.49 10.47 -14.64
N ALA A 481 -12.13 11.20 -13.58
CA ALA A 481 -12.09 12.65 -13.57
C ALA A 481 -10.62 13.08 -13.33
N ASP A 482 -10.01 13.72 -14.33
CA ASP A 482 -8.57 14.03 -14.38
C ASP A 482 -8.37 15.55 -14.60
N PRO A 483 -8.45 16.38 -13.54
CA PRO A 483 -8.27 17.83 -13.65
C PRO A 483 -6.85 18.23 -14.11
N ASP A 484 -5.85 17.40 -13.81
CA ASP A 484 -4.46 17.57 -14.22
C ASP A 484 -4.35 17.50 -15.75
N GLU A 485 -4.71 16.36 -16.34
CA GLU A 485 -4.64 16.22 -17.80
C GLU A 485 -5.64 17.15 -18.52
N TRP A 486 -6.75 17.53 -17.88
CA TRP A 486 -7.67 18.52 -18.45
C TRP A 486 -7.01 19.91 -18.62
N ASP A 487 -6.19 20.38 -17.68
CA ASP A 487 -5.62 21.74 -17.73
C ASP A 487 -4.52 21.89 -18.80
N ASP A 488 -3.91 20.78 -19.25
CA ASP A 488 -2.78 20.75 -20.18
C ASP A 488 -3.06 21.45 -21.53
N LYS A 489 -4.33 21.48 -21.95
CA LYS A 489 -4.73 22.23 -23.14
C LYS A 489 -5.16 23.65 -22.76
N GLY A 490 -4.25 24.60 -22.92
CA GLY A 490 -4.54 26.03 -22.85
C GLY A 490 -4.68 26.59 -21.43
N SER A 491 -4.35 25.81 -20.40
CA SER A 491 -4.35 26.17 -18.98
C SER A 491 -5.61 26.91 -18.51
N PRO A 492 -6.81 26.30 -18.64
CA PRO A 492 -8.07 26.80 -18.09
C PRO A 492 -7.97 27.46 -16.71
N ILE A 493 -7.29 26.84 -15.74
CA ILE A 493 -7.18 27.28 -14.35
C ILE A 493 -6.38 28.59 -14.24
N ALA A 494 -5.34 28.74 -15.06
CA ALA A 494 -4.51 29.94 -15.12
C ALA A 494 -5.11 31.07 -15.99
N THR A 495 -6.24 30.83 -16.66
CA THR A 495 -6.82 31.79 -17.60
C THR A 495 -7.40 33.02 -16.87
N THR A 496 -7.17 34.21 -17.42
CA THR A 496 -7.73 35.48 -16.93
C THR A 496 -8.83 36.01 -17.87
N PRO A 497 -10.04 36.35 -17.37
CA PRO A 497 -10.46 36.26 -15.97
C PRO A 497 -10.64 34.80 -15.50
N PHE A 498 -10.37 34.55 -14.22
CA PHE A 498 -10.53 33.24 -13.60
C PHE A 498 -11.98 32.76 -13.73
N ALA A 499 -12.17 31.58 -14.31
CA ALA A 499 -13.49 31.01 -14.62
C ALA A 499 -14.03 30.08 -13.52
N GLY A 500 -13.25 29.85 -12.46
CA GLY A 500 -13.57 28.91 -11.39
C GLY A 500 -12.70 27.67 -11.43
N TYR A 501 -12.80 26.86 -10.38
CA TYR A 501 -12.15 25.55 -10.29
C TYR A 501 -12.94 24.46 -11.04
N TYR A 502 -12.27 23.36 -11.33
CA TYR A 502 -12.86 22.17 -11.94
C TYR A 502 -13.87 21.50 -10.99
N ASN A 503 -15.08 21.27 -11.48
CA ASN A 503 -16.16 20.61 -10.74
C ASN A 503 -16.95 19.64 -11.63
N ALA A 504 -16.50 18.40 -11.70
CA ALA A 504 -17.12 17.33 -12.49
C ALA A 504 -18.06 16.48 -11.65
N ARG A 505 -19.19 16.07 -12.23
CA ARG A 505 -20.15 15.18 -11.57
C ARG A 505 -20.65 14.10 -12.52
N MET A 506 -20.89 12.92 -11.99
CA MET A 506 -21.70 11.90 -12.67
C MET A 506 -22.72 11.31 -11.70
N SER A 507 -23.85 10.85 -12.22
CA SER A 507 -24.93 10.26 -11.43
C SER A 507 -25.41 8.97 -12.05
N THR A 508 -25.68 7.98 -11.19
CA THR A 508 -26.23 6.69 -11.60
C THR A 508 -27.66 6.83 -12.14
N GLY A 509 -28.18 5.75 -12.72
CA GLY A 509 -29.61 5.53 -12.84
C GLY A 509 -30.29 5.28 -11.49
N LEU A 510 -31.58 4.95 -11.51
CA LEU A 510 -32.31 4.50 -10.32
C LEU A 510 -31.90 3.06 -9.96
N ILE A 511 -31.46 2.86 -8.73
CA ILE A 511 -31.10 1.55 -8.17
C ILE A 511 -32.20 1.14 -7.19
N SER A 512 -32.78 -0.05 -7.39
CA SER A 512 -33.86 -0.55 -6.53
C SER A 512 -33.35 -0.90 -5.14
N LEU A 513 -34.05 -0.42 -4.12
CA LEU A 513 -33.88 -0.79 -2.71
C LEU A 513 -35.11 -1.55 -2.18
N THR A 514 -35.95 -2.09 -3.06
CA THR A 514 -37.18 -2.78 -2.67
C THR A 514 -36.85 -3.96 -1.74
N GLY A 515 -37.40 -3.94 -0.52
CA GLY A 515 -37.17 -4.98 0.48
C GLY A 515 -35.88 -4.83 1.29
N VAL A 516 -35.08 -3.79 1.04
CA VAL A 516 -33.85 -3.53 1.79
C VAL A 516 -34.19 -2.88 3.14
N THR A 517 -33.60 -3.42 4.21
CA THR A 517 -33.80 -2.89 5.56
C THR A 517 -33.16 -1.50 5.68
N ALA A 518 -33.72 -0.63 6.52
CA ALA A 518 -33.18 0.71 6.78
C ALA A 518 -31.71 0.61 7.25
N GLY A 519 -30.85 1.46 6.68
CA GLY A 519 -29.41 1.53 6.99
C GLY A 519 -28.58 0.33 6.54
N ALA A 520 -29.15 -0.65 5.84
CA ALA A 520 -28.44 -1.85 5.42
C ALA A 520 -27.70 -1.66 4.08
N ALA A 521 -28.16 -0.78 3.20
CA ALA A 521 -27.56 -0.62 1.88
C ALA A 521 -26.15 -0.01 1.98
N LYS A 522 -25.20 -0.62 1.26
CA LYS A 522 -23.82 -0.15 1.14
C LYS A 522 -23.44 0.00 -0.33
N LEU A 523 -22.44 0.83 -0.58
CA LEU A 523 -21.75 0.98 -1.85
C LEU A 523 -20.33 0.46 -1.70
N THR A 524 -19.83 -0.29 -2.67
CA THR A 524 -18.40 -0.58 -2.82
C THR A 524 -17.93 -0.25 -4.24
N PHE A 525 -16.66 0.14 -4.39
CA PHE A 525 -16.03 0.40 -5.69
C PHE A 525 -14.50 0.35 -5.57
N SER A 526 -13.83 0.04 -6.67
CA SER A 526 -12.38 0.22 -6.82
C SER A 526 -12.10 1.70 -7.05
N SER A 527 -11.09 2.25 -6.39
CA SER A 527 -10.73 3.68 -6.43
C SER A 527 -9.24 3.87 -6.67
N SER A 528 -8.91 4.88 -7.49
CA SER A 528 -7.58 5.46 -7.64
C SER A 528 -7.69 6.96 -7.36
N TRP A 529 -7.15 7.39 -6.23
CA TRP A 529 -7.19 8.76 -5.74
C TRP A 529 -5.78 9.27 -5.51
N ARG A 530 -5.43 10.40 -6.14
CA ARG A 530 -4.18 11.10 -5.86
C ARG A 530 -4.51 12.55 -5.53
N ALA A 531 -4.11 12.96 -4.34
CA ALA A 531 -4.57 14.19 -3.71
C ALA A 531 -3.63 15.34 -4.06
N GLU A 532 -4.19 16.49 -4.45
CA GLU A 532 -3.41 17.73 -4.59
C GLU A 532 -4.16 18.95 -4.09
N CYS A 533 -3.39 19.85 -3.50
CA CYS A 533 -3.82 21.07 -2.83
C CYS A 533 -2.53 21.86 -2.53
N CYS A 534 -2.51 23.17 -2.40
CA CYS A 534 -3.55 24.19 -2.52
C CYS A 534 -2.85 25.38 -3.21
N ASP A 535 -2.44 25.17 -4.45
CA ASP A 535 -1.42 25.93 -5.16
C ASP A 535 -1.92 26.53 -6.49
N ASP A 536 -3.17 26.29 -6.83
CA ASP A 536 -3.79 26.70 -8.08
C ASP A 536 -4.81 27.83 -7.98
N GLY A 537 -4.98 28.52 -9.11
CA GLY A 537 -5.90 29.63 -9.26
C GLY A 537 -5.36 30.95 -8.67
N PRO A 538 -6.23 31.98 -8.58
CA PRO A 538 -5.80 33.30 -8.13
C PRO A 538 -5.50 33.32 -6.63
N ALA A 539 -4.45 34.08 -6.24
CA ALA A 539 -4.11 34.24 -4.84
C ALA A 539 -5.24 34.91 -4.01
N PRO A 540 -5.49 34.46 -2.77
CA PRO A 540 -4.87 33.29 -2.13
C PRO A 540 -5.42 31.97 -2.70
N GLN A 541 -4.51 31.05 -3.07
CA GLN A 541 -4.91 29.76 -3.61
C GLN A 541 -5.66 28.94 -2.56
N ASN A 542 -6.81 28.42 -2.97
CA ASN A 542 -7.74 27.70 -2.11
C ASN A 542 -8.43 26.53 -2.84
N ASN A 543 -7.85 26.03 -3.94
CA ASN A 543 -8.18 24.71 -4.45
C ASN A 543 -7.92 23.70 -3.33
N ASN A 544 -8.87 22.81 -3.17
CA ASN A 544 -8.86 21.72 -2.20
C ASN A 544 -9.66 20.64 -2.88
N GLN A 545 -8.97 19.87 -3.71
CA GLN A 545 -9.54 18.78 -4.47
C GLN A 545 -10.41 17.93 -3.55
N THR A 546 -11.70 17.83 -3.89
CA THR A 546 -12.72 17.24 -3.03
C THR A 546 -13.45 16.14 -3.79
N ALA A 547 -13.18 14.88 -3.43
CA ALA A 547 -14.01 13.75 -3.86
C ALA A 547 -15.24 13.64 -2.96
N SER A 548 -16.42 13.52 -3.57
CA SER A 548 -17.70 13.41 -2.84
C SER A 548 -18.62 12.37 -3.46
N ILE A 549 -19.36 11.66 -2.60
CA ILE A 549 -20.47 10.81 -3.01
C ILE A 549 -21.72 11.24 -2.26
N GLN A 550 -22.81 11.40 -3.00
CA GLN A 550 -24.11 11.77 -2.48
C GLN A 550 -25.18 10.75 -2.87
N ALA A 551 -26.14 10.50 -1.98
CA ALA A 551 -27.28 9.60 -2.22
C ALA A 551 -28.60 10.39 -2.21
N SER A 552 -29.49 10.11 -3.16
CA SER A 552 -30.86 10.61 -3.19
C SER A 552 -31.83 9.42 -3.13
N TYR A 553 -32.73 9.44 -2.16
CA TYR A 553 -33.72 8.38 -1.94
C TYR A 553 -35.08 8.81 -2.46
N ASP A 554 -35.70 7.97 -3.30
CA ASP A 554 -37.05 8.19 -3.85
C ASP A 554 -37.26 9.59 -4.48
N GLY A 555 -36.21 10.14 -5.09
CA GLY A 555 -36.23 11.47 -5.71
C GLY A 555 -36.11 12.64 -4.73
N GLY A 556 -35.79 12.38 -3.46
CA GLY A 556 -35.50 13.40 -2.45
C GLY A 556 -34.19 14.17 -2.71
N ALA A 557 -33.88 15.11 -1.81
CA ALA A 557 -32.61 15.84 -1.89
C ALA A 557 -31.40 14.90 -1.75
N PHE A 558 -30.33 15.21 -2.47
CA PHE A 558 -29.06 14.51 -2.30
C PHE A 558 -28.48 14.80 -0.92
N VAL A 559 -28.09 13.75 -0.21
CA VAL A 559 -27.35 13.81 1.06
C VAL A 559 -25.95 13.27 0.84
N GLU A 560 -24.94 13.95 1.38
CA GLU A 560 -23.55 13.50 1.31
C GLU A 560 -23.35 12.25 2.19
N VAL A 561 -22.76 11.21 1.60
CA VAL A 561 -22.48 9.91 2.26
C VAL A 561 -20.98 9.60 2.30
N MET A 562 -20.17 10.30 1.50
CA MET A 562 -18.70 10.26 1.54
C MET A 562 -18.14 11.62 1.15
N ARG A 563 -17.07 12.04 1.83
CA ARG A 563 -16.28 13.22 1.51
C ARG A 563 -14.81 12.97 1.81
N TRP A 564 -13.96 13.26 0.83
CA TRP A 564 -12.52 13.33 0.97
C TRP A 564 -12.03 14.69 0.49
N GLU A 565 -10.98 15.17 1.13
CA GLU A 565 -10.30 16.42 0.79
C GLU A 565 -8.79 16.20 0.73
N SER A 566 -8.09 16.95 -0.10
CA SER A 566 -6.64 16.88 -0.26
C SER A 566 -5.87 17.73 0.76
N LEU A 567 -6.50 18.73 1.36
CA LEU A 567 -5.85 19.55 2.39
C LEU A 567 -5.57 18.74 3.67
N ALA A 568 -4.29 18.53 4.00
CA ALA A 568 -3.83 17.75 5.15
C ALA A 568 -4.41 18.17 6.51
N SER A 569 -4.77 19.45 6.69
CA SER A 569 -5.39 19.93 7.93
C SER A 569 -6.91 19.72 8.00
N SER A 570 -7.53 19.21 6.94
CA SER A 570 -8.96 18.97 6.87
C SER A 570 -9.37 17.80 7.77
N PRO A 571 -10.53 17.86 8.46
CA PRO A 571 -11.10 16.68 9.11
C PRO A 571 -11.53 15.59 8.12
N PHE A 572 -11.60 15.91 6.83
CA PHE A 572 -11.89 14.98 5.73
C PHE A 572 -10.65 14.64 4.91
N TYR A 573 -9.45 14.94 5.42
CA TYR A 573 -8.21 14.65 4.71
C TYR A 573 -8.11 13.15 4.39
N LYS A 574 -7.87 12.82 3.12
CA LYS A 574 -7.58 11.48 2.65
C LYS A 574 -6.22 11.49 1.93
N PRO A 575 -5.20 10.80 2.46
CA PRO A 575 -3.93 10.65 1.76
C PRO A 575 -4.09 9.87 0.45
N ASP A 576 -3.12 10.05 -0.44
CA ASP A 576 -2.99 9.34 -1.71
C ASP A 576 -3.20 7.83 -1.55
N ALA A 577 -3.97 7.28 -2.48
CA ALA A 577 -4.19 5.86 -2.63
C ALA A 577 -4.52 5.58 -4.09
N THR A 578 -3.49 5.28 -4.87
CA THR A 578 -3.59 4.99 -6.31
C THR A 578 -4.31 3.67 -6.61
N ASN A 579 -4.55 2.84 -5.60
CA ASN A 579 -5.28 1.58 -5.72
C ASN A 579 -5.87 1.12 -4.38
N GLU A 580 -7.18 1.29 -4.21
CA GLU A 580 -7.90 0.82 -3.03
C GLU A 580 -9.32 0.37 -3.39
N SER A 581 -9.96 -0.36 -2.47
CA SER A 581 -11.39 -0.62 -2.53
C SER A 581 -12.08 0.15 -1.42
N VAL A 582 -13.17 0.82 -1.75
CA VAL A 582 -13.83 1.79 -0.88
C VAL A 582 -15.23 1.29 -0.55
N VAL A 583 -15.56 1.22 0.74
CA VAL A 583 -16.92 0.88 1.20
C VAL A 583 -17.58 2.10 1.83
N VAL A 584 -18.74 2.47 1.32
CA VAL A 584 -19.52 3.62 1.79
C VAL A 584 -20.87 3.14 2.33
N ASN A 585 -21.22 3.59 3.54
CA ASN A 585 -22.54 3.35 4.09
C ASN A 585 -23.54 4.33 3.47
N LEU A 586 -24.59 3.82 2.81
CA LEU A 586 -25.57 4.68 2.16
C LEU A 586 -26.57 5.26 3.15
N ASN A 587 -26.81 4.62 4.30
CA ASN A 587 -27.78 5.05 5.31
C ASN A 587 -29.22 5.19 4.74
N ASN A 588 -29.68 4.21 3.96
CA ASN A 588 -31.01 4.26 3.35
C ASN A 588 -32.13 4.36 4.40
N PRO A 589 -33.12 5.28 4.24
CA PRO A 589 -34.20 5.42 5.21
C PRO A 589 -35.16 4.22 5.16
N SER A 590 -35.97 4.08 6.21
CA SER A 590 -37.00 3.04 6.27
C SER A 590 -38.01 3.18 5.12
N GLY A 591 -38.26 2.08 4.41
CA GLY A 591 -39.20 2.03 3.29
C GLY A 591 -38.69 2.66 1.99
N ALA A 592 -37.41 3.04 1.91
CA ALA A 592 -36.82 3.56 0.67
C ALA A 592 -37.00 2.54 -0.47
N SER A 593 -37.55 2.99 -1.60
CA SER A 593 -37.79 2.11 -2.74
C SER A 593 -36.64 2.13 -3.74
N ASN A 594 -35.97 3.27 -3.90
CA ASN A 594 -34.81 3.41 -4.79
C ASN A 594 -33.78 4.41 -4.25
N VAL A 595 -32.54 4.28 -4.72
CA VAL A 595 -31.46 5.26 -4.53
C VAL A 595 -30.86 5.69 -5.86
N ARG A 596 -30.43 6.95 -5.94
CA ARG A 596 -29.56 7.48 -6.99
C ARG A 596 -28.28 7.99 -6.36
N LEU A 597 -27.12 7.57 -6.87
CA LEU A 597 -25.83 8.01 -6.37
C LEU A 597 -25.25 9.08 -7.30
N LYS A 598 -24.51 10.03 -6.73
CA LYS A 598 -23.78 11.08 -7.45
C LYS A 598 -22.33 11.09 -6.97
N PHE A 599 -21.41 10.88 -7.90
CA PHE A 599 -19.98 11.01 -7.70
C PHE A 599 -19.55 12.40 -8.16
N GLY A 600 -18.66 13.06 -7.44
CA GLY A 600 -18.15 14.37 -7.84
C GLY A 600 -16.71 14.59 -7.43
N LEU A 601 -15.91 15.11 -8.35
CA LEU A 601 -14.58 15.66 -8.10
C LEU A 601 -14.70 17.18 -8.20
N LEU A 602 -14.57 17.85 -7.07
CA LEU A 602 -14.96 19.25 -6.87
C LEU A 602 -13.78 20.08 -6.41
N ASN A 603 -13.85 21.40 -6.67
CA ASN A 603 -12.89 22.38 -6.19
C ASN A 603 -11.42 22.03 -6.53
N ALA A 604 -11.21 21.45 -7.72
CA ALA A 604 -9.91 21.04 -8.20
C ALA A 604 -9.27 22.10 -9.12
N GLY A 605 -7.96 22.29 -8.99
CA GLY A 605 -7.11 23.05 -9.92
C GLY A 605 -6.58 22.15 -11.04
N ASN A 606 -5.30 22.29 -11.35
CA ASN A 606 -4.51 21.29 -12.06
C ASN A 606 -4.07 20.22 -11.05
N ASP A 607 -5.05 19.58 -10.41
CA ASP A 607 -4.84 18.63 -9.32
C ASP A 607 -5.00 17.20 -9.87
N TRP A 608 -3.98 16.33 -9.69
CA TRP A 608 -3.91 14.92 -10.16
C TRP A 608 -5.22 14.28 -10.69
N TRP A 609 -5.87 13.35 -9.97
CA TRP A 609 -7.10 12.68 -10.47
C TRP A 609 -7.92 11.98 -9.40
N TRP A 610 -9.14 11.61 -9.79
CA TRP A 610 -9.91 10.53 -9.16
C TRP A 610 -10.54 9.61 -10.22
N ALA A 611 -10.20 8.33 -10.17
CA ALA A 611 -10.78 7.29 -11.03
C ALA A 611 -11.46 6.20 -10.20
N ILE A 612 -12.52 5.60 -10.74
CA ILE A 612 -13.26 4.52 -10.11
C ILE A 612 -13.61 3.40 -11.10
N ASP A 613 -13.81 2.20 -10.55
CA ASP A 613 -14.28 1.02 -11.27
C ASP A 613 -15.06 0.08 -10.33
N ASN A 614 -15.66 -1.00 -10.86
CA ASN A 614 -16.33 -2.06 -10.10
C ASN A 614 -17.36 -1.54 -9.09
N VAL A 615 -18.23 -0.61 -9.52
CA VAL A 615 -19.25 0.03 -8.69
C VAL A 615 -20.37 -0.97 -8.37
N GLU A 616 -20.58 -1.24 -7.09
CA GLU A 616 -21.61 -2.15 -6.61
C GLU A 616 -22.41 -1.55 -5.45
N VAL A 617 -23.74 -1.66 -5.51
CA VAL A 617 -24.62 -1.40 -4.37
C VAL A 617 -25.17 -2.74 -3.88
N PHE A 618 -25.08 -2.99 -2.58
CA PHE A 618 -25.40 -4.30 -2.00
C PHE A 618 -26.02 -4.21 -0.61
N THR A 619 -26.58 -5.33 -0.13
CA THR A 619 -26.88 -5.54 1.29
C THR A 619 -25.87 -6.50 1.92
N PRO A 620 -25.25 -6.16 3.06
CA PRO A 620 -24.20 -6.96 3.67
C PRO A 620 -24.76 -8.24 4.32
N THR A 621 -23.89 -9.21 4.53
CA THR A 621 -24.15 -10.40 5.35
C THR A 621 -24.60 -10.03 6.77
N ILE A 622 -25.59 -10.76 7.27
CA ILE A 622 -26.18 -10.59 8.59
C ILE A 622 -25.72 -11.72 9.50
N LEU A 623 -25.22 -11.38 10.69
CA LEU A 623 -25.13 -12.28 11.83
C LEU A 623 -26.42 -12.13 12.66
N GLU A 624 -27.31 -13.10 12.53
CA GLU A 624 -28.49 -13.21 13.38
C GLU A 624 -28.15 -13.93 14.69
N VAL A 625 -28.56 -13.37 15.82
CA VAL A 625 -28.21 -13.85 17.17
C VAL A 625 -29.48 -14.08 17.96
N ASN A 626 -29.75 -15.34 18.32
CA ASN A 626 -30.85 -15.67 19.20
C ASN A 626 -30.46 -15.41 20.66
N THR A 627 -31.05 -14.39 21.29
CA THR A 627 -30.68 -13.97 22.65
C THR A 627 -31.17 -14.92 23.73
N GLN A 628 -32.02 -15.90 23.40
CA GLN A 628 -32.50 -16.90 24.35
C GLN A 628 -31.67 -18.18 24.31
N THR A 629 -31.36 -18.66 23.12
CA THR A 629 -30.62 -19.92 22.94
C THR A 629 -29.12 -19.71 22.85
N GLY A 630 -28.67 -18.53 22.40
CA GLY A 630 -27.26 -18.24 22.12
C GLY A 630 -26.82 -18.64 20.71
N LEU A 631 -27.72 -19.24 19.92
CA LEU A 631 -27.47 -19.68 18.55
C LEU A 631 -27.20 -18.47 17.64
N MET A 632 -26.18 -18.59 16.80
CA MET A 632 -25.83 -17.59 15.79
C MET A 632 -25.98 -18.18 14.38
N THR A 633 -26.48 -17.36 13.46
CA THR A 633 -26.70 -17.74 12.05
C THR A 633 -26.17 -16.66 11.14
N ILE A 634 -25.32 -17.04 10.19
CA ILE A 634 -24.89 -16.16 9.09
C ILE A 634 -25.96 -16.23 7.99
N ILE A 635 -26.41 -15.07 7.50
CA ILE A 635 -27.39 -14.93 6.42
C ILE A 635 -26.81 -14.03 5.33
N GLY A 636 -26.88 -14.44 4.07
CA GLY A 636 -26.20 -13.81 2.94
C GLY A 636 -24.76 -14.30 2.78
N GLY A 637 -24.42 -15.47 3.31
CA GLY A 637 -23.04 -15.91 3.47
C GLY A 637 -22.41 -16.61 2.27
N ASN A 638 -22.91 -16.46 1.04
CA ASN A 638 -22.25 -17.05 -0.14
C ASN A 638 -20.90 -16.36 -0.39
N ALA A 639 -19.99 -16.90 -1.20
CA ALA A 639 -18.75 -16.25 -1.63
C ALA A 639 -17.88 -15.54 -0.54
N MET A 640 -18.02 -15.94 0.73
CA MET A 640 -17.21 -15.48 1.84
C MET A 640 -15.96 -16.33 1.96
N THR A 641 -14.83 -15.69 2.21
CA THR A 641 -13.54 -16.34 2.44
C THR A 641 -13.13 -16.32 3.91
N GLY A 642 -13.89 -15.60 4.75
CA GLY A 642 -13.53 -15.40 6.15
C GLY A 642 -14.61 -14.62 6.89
N TYR A 643 -14.67 -14.76 8.21
CA TYR A 643 -15.47 -13.88 9.05
C TYR A 643 -14.90 -13.68 10.45
N GLU A 644 -15.29 -12.59 11.08
CA GLU A 644 -14.89 -12.21 12.41
C GLU A 644 -16.09 -11.66 13.20
N ILE A 645 -16.23 -12.11 14.44
CA ILE A 645 -17.21 -11.62 15.41
C ILE A 645 -16.46 -11.11 16.63
N LYS A 646 -16.66 -9.85 17.00
CA LYS A 646 -16.00 -9.23 18.16
C LYS A 646 -17.03 -8.79 19.21
N SER A 647 -16.61 -8.74 20.48
CA SER A 647 -17.37 -8.22 21.61
C SER A 647 -16.47 -7.45 22.56
N ALA A 648 -16.83 -6.19 22.84
CA ALA A 648 -16.12 -5.36 23.81
C ALA A 648 -16.33 -5.86 25.26
N ALA A 649 -17.54 -6.29 25.58
CA ALA A 649 -17.97 -6.76 26.90
C ALA A 649 -17.60 -8.22 27.19
N GLY A 650 -17.21 -9.00 26.17
CA GLY A 650 -16.91 -10.42 26.33
C GLY A 650 -18.14 -11.33 26.23
N SER A 651 -19.12 -10.96 25.42
CA SER A 651 -20.42 -11.63 25.22
C SER A 651 -20.35 -12.88 24.34
N LEU A 652 -19.16 -13.39 23.98
CA LEU A 652 -19.03 -14.59 23.16
C LEU A 652 -18.85 -15.84 24.03
N ASN A 653 -19.53 -16.91 23.65
CA ASN A 653 -19.41 -18.24 24.20
C ASN A 653 -18.55 -19.09 23.25
N ALA A 654 -17.23 -19.01 23.41
CA ALA A 654 -16.28 -19.70 22.56
C ALA A 654 -16.51 -21.22 22.48
N ALA A 655 -16.83 -21.86 23.61
CA ALA A 655 -17.07 -23.31 23.65
C ALA A 655 -18.34 -23.72 22.88
N GLY A 656 -19.43 -22.93 23.00
CA GLY A 656 -20.66 -23.20 22.26
C GLY A 656 -20.56 -22.90 20.77
N TRP A 657 -19.71 -21.94 20.39
CA TRP A 657 -19.38 -21.66 19.00
C TRP A 657 -18.55 -22.78 18.37
N LEU A 658 -17.44 -23.19 19.00
CA LEU A 658 -16.57 -24.26 18.52
C LEU A 658 -17.29 -25.59 18.28
N ALA A 659 -18.36 -25.87 19.03
CA ALA A 659 -19.13 -27.11 18.88
C ALA A 659 -19.98 -27.17 17.60
N GLY A 660 -20.10 -26.08 16.86
CA GLY A 660 -20.94 -26.04 15.65
C GLY A 660 -20.64 -24.88 14.73
N ASN A 661 -19.40 -24.37 14.71
CA ASN A 661 -18.92 -23.40 13.72
C ASN A 661 -18.74 -24.10 12.35
N LEU A 662 -18.30 -23.37 11.32
CA LEU A 662 -18.24 -23.92 9.96
C LEU A 662 -17.15 -25.00 9.81
N ASP A 663 -16.04 -24.84 10.53
CA ASP A 663 -14.94 -25.79 10.66
C ASP A 663 -15.44 -27.10 11.30
N ALA A 664 -16.11 -27.03 12.45
CA ALA A 664 -16.72 -28.22 13.10
C ALA A 664 -17.85 -28.88 12.29
N GLN A 665 -18.36 -28.21 11.25
CA GLN A 665 -19.33 -28.78 10.31
C GLN A 665 -18.66 -29.38 9.07
N ASN A 666 -17.32 -29.31 8.97
CA ASN A 666 -16.56 -29.73 7.79
C ASN A 666 -17.08 -29.09 6.50
N LEU A 667 -17.51 -27.83 6.57
CA LEU A 667 -18.12 -27.15 5.44
C LEU A 667 -17.02 -26.72 4.44
N GLY A 668 -17.12 -27.15 3.18
CA GLY A 668 -16.05 -26.92 2.19
C GLY A 668 -16.20 -27.72 0.88
N SER A 669 -15.21 -27.62 0.00
CA SER A 669 -15.15 -28.39 -1.26
C SER A 669 -14.47 -29.75 -1.12
N GLY A 670 -13.76 -29.97 0.00
CA GLY A 670 -13.26 -31.28 0.39
C GLY A 670 -14.43 -32.19 0.66
N VAL A 671 -14.48 -33.34 0.00
CA VAL A 671 -15.55 -34.34 0.18
C VAL A 671 -15.67 -34.61 1.68
N PRO A 672 -16.81 -34.29 2.32
CA PRO A 672 -17.06 -34.71 3.69
C PRO A 672 -16.99 -36.22 3.65
N THR A 673 -15.99 -36.76 4.30
CA THR A 673 -16.18 -38.08 4.83
C THR A 673 -17.11 -37.90 6.00
N SER A 674 -18.40 -37.97 5.70
CA SER A 674 -19.52 -37.92 6.65
C SER A 674 -19.32 -38.72 7.95
N ALA A 675 -18.32 -39.58 8.01
CA ALA A 675 -17.91 -40.35 9.17
C ALA A 675 -16.70 -39.83 9.95
N ASP A 676 -16.25 -38.59 9.72
CA ASP A 676 -15.39 -37.86 10.65
C ASP A 676 -16.28 -37.31 11.77
N PHE A 677 -16.34 -38.04 12.88
CA PHE A 677 -17.25 -37.79 13.99
C PHE A 677 -16.58 -37.02 15.13
N ASN A 678 -15.24 -36.97 15.14
CA ASN A 678 -14.48 -36.20 16.12
C ASN A 678 -14.01 -34.83 15.59
N ASN A 679 -14.26 -34.56 14.30
CA ASN A 679 -13.93 -33.33 13.59
C ASN A 679 -12.43 -33.02 13.63
N ASP A 680 -11.58 -34.04 13.55
CA ASP A 680 -10.13 -33.88 13.43
C ASP A 680 -9.63 -33.84 11.98
N ASN A 681 -10.57 -33.76 11.02
CA ASN A 681 -10.37 -33.75 9.58
C ASN A 681 -9.83 -35.08 9.02
N VAL A 682 -9.83 -36.19 9.79
CA VAL A 682 -9.37 -37.51 9.34
C VAL A 682 -10.27 -38.62 9.87
N VAL A 683 -10.82 -39.46 8.97
CA VAL A 683 -11.59 -40.64 9.42
C VAL A 683 -10.67 -41.75 9.85
N THR A 684 -10.54 -41.93 11.15
CA THR A 684 -9.71 -42.93 11.79
C THR A 684 -10.54 -43.86 12.68
N THR A 685 -9.86 -44.68 13.48
CA THR A 685 -10.50 -45.46 14.53
C THR A 685 -11.04 -44.59 15.67
N ALA A 686 -10.56 -43.34 15.82
CA ALA A 686 -11.09 -42.43 16.84
C ALA A 686 -12.56 -42.06 16.55
N ASP A 687 -12.92 -41.92 15.28
CA ASP A 687 -14.31 -41.69 14.86
C ASP A 687 -15.19 -42.89 15.15
N LEU A 688 -14.67 -44.10 14.93
CA LEU A 688 -15.39 -45.32 15.28
C LEU A 688 -15.75 -45.33 16.77
N GLU A 689 -14.86 -44.87 17.65
CA GLU A 689 -15.14 -44.76 19.09
C GLU A 689 -16.28 -43.77 19.38
N VAL A 690 -16.35 -42.65 18.64
CA VAL A 690 -17.46 -41.68 18.73
C VAL A 690 -18.77 -42.32 18.27
N TRP A 691 -18.78 -43.01 17.13
CA TRP A 691 -19.96 -43.73 16.62
C TRP A 691 -20.42 -44.82 17.58
N GLU A 692 -19.50 -45.65 18.09
CA GLU A 692 -19.80 -46.75 19.03
C GLU A 692 -20.45 -46.21 20.32
N SER A 693 -19.98 -45.07 20.81
CA SER A 693 -20.54 -44.41 21.99
C SER A 693 -21.93 -43.80 21.74
N SER A 694 -22.25 -43.52 20.47
CA SER A 694 -23.47 -42.83 20.04
C SER A 694 -24.55 -43.76 19.48
N PHE A 695 -24.19 -45.00 19.14
CA PHE A 695 -25.08 -45.98 18.52
C PHE A 695 -26.39 -46.18 19.29
N GLY A 696 -27.52 -45.85 18.64
CA GLY A 696 -28.85 -45.94 19.23
C GLY A 696 -29.12 -44.97 20.41
N GLY A 697 -28.22 -44.02 20.66
CA GLY A 697 -28.28 -43.10 21.81
C GLY A 697 -28.27 -41.62 21.45
N SER A 698 -27.51 -41.21 20.44
CA SER A 698 -27.44 -39.81 19.98
C SER A 698 -27.17 -39.71 18.48
N ALA A 699 -27.14 -38.49 17.93
CA ALA A 699 -26.77 -38.20 16.53
C ALA A 699 -25.27 -37.84 16.37
N ALA A 700 -24.43 -38.02 17.40
CA ALA A 700 -23.02 -37.66 17.30
C ALA A 700 -22.19 -38.58 16.37
N GLY A 701 -22.75 -39.71 15.93
CA GLY A 701 -22.21 -40.56 14.89
C GLY A 701 -23.11 -40.65 13.65
N ASP A 702 -23.94 -39.63 13.39
CA ASP A 702 -24.88 -39.58 12.26
C ASP A 702 -24.19 -39.05 11.01
N ALA A 703 -23.81 -39.96 10.11
CA ALA A 703 -23.12 -39.66 8.87
C ALA A 703 -24.08 -39.36 7.71
N ASP A 704 -25.28 -39.93 7.69
CA ASP A 704 -26.23 -39.71 6.59
C ASP A 704 -27.25 -38.60 6.85
N GLY A 705 -27.21 -38.01 8.05
CA GLY A 705 -27.97 -36.83 8.45
C GLY A 705 -29.43 -37.14 8.76
N ASP A 706 -29.76 -38.38 9.11
CA ASP A 706 -31.13 -38.80 9.40
C ASP A 706 -31.57 -38.58 10.86
N GLY A 707 -30.64 -38.12 11.70
CA GLY A 707 -30.82 -37.85 13.13
C GLY A 707 -30.53 -39.03 14.04
N LEU A 708 -30.00 -40.15 13.54
CA LEU A 708 -29.68 -41.35 14.29
C LEU A 708 -28.22 -41.77 14.04
N SER A 709 -27.57 -42.34 15.05
CA SER A 709 -26.33 -43.12 14.82
C SER A 709 -26.68 -44.59 14.74
N ASP A 710 -26.68 -45.17 13.55
CA ASP A 710 -27.04 -46.54 13.28
C ASP A 710 -26.09 -47.25 12.29
N GLY A 711 -26.50 -48.43 11.79
CA GLY A 711 -25.67 -49.25 10.90
C GLY A 711 -25.38 -48.61 9.53
N ALA A 712 -26.18 -47.64 9.08
CA ALA A 712 -25.93 -46.86 7.88
C ALA A 712 -24.70 -45.96 8.04
N ASP A 713 -24.52 -45.37 9.21
CA ASP A 713 -23.37 -44.50 9.50
C ASP A 713 -22.09 -45.29 9.67
N LEU A 714 -22.17 -46.47 10.29
CA LEU A 714 -21.03 -47.40 10.35
C LEU A 714 -20.56 -47.78 8.95
N LEU A 715 -21.48 -47.95 8.00
CA LEU A 715 -21.13 -48.25 6.61
C LEU A 715 -20.48 -47.03 5.92
N SER A 716 -20.88 -45.81 6.27
CA SER A 716 -20.19 -44.59 5.84
C SER A 716 -18.77 -44.54 6.40
N TRP A 717 -18.57 -44.81 7.69
CA TRP A 717 -17.25 -44.91 8.32
C TRP A 717 -16.37 -45.97 7.65
N GLN A 718 -16.89 -47.19 7.43
CA GLN A 718 -16.13 -48.26 6.80
C GLN A 718 -15.66 -47.90 5.37
N ARG A 719 -16.43 -47.12 4.63
CA ARG A 719 -16.08 -46.68 3.27
C ARG A 719 -15.08 -45.52 3.27
N GLN A 720 -14.99 -44.80 4.37
CA GLN A 720 -14.28 -43.54 4.48
C GLN A 720 -13.03 -43.61 5.37
N GLN A 721 -12.85 -44.70 6.11
CA GLN A 721 -11.66 -44.92 6.93
C GLN A 721 -10.37 -44.69 6.14
N GLY A 722 -9.53 -43.78 6.62
CA GLY A 722 -8.26 -43.39 6.01
C GLY A 722 -8.35 -42.19 5.06
N ASN A 723 -9.55 -41.67 4.80
CA ASN A 723 -9.71 -40.39 4.12
C ASN A 723 -9.44 -39.24 5.10
N ALA A 724 -8.95 -38.12 4.56
CA ALA A 724 -8.72 -36.89 5.28
C ALA A 724 -9.19 -35.71 4.44
N ILE A 725 -9.71 -34.67 5.09
CA ILE A 725 -9.87 -33.35 4.49
C ILE A 725 -8.49 -32.70 4.53
N ALA A 726 -7.99 -32.29 3.37
CA ALA A 726 -6.72 -31.57 3.32
C ALA A 726 -6.93 -30.18 3.96
N ALA A 727 -5.91 -29.63 4.61
CA ALA A 727 -5.99 -28.27 5.17
C ALA A 727 -6.56 -27.32 4.10
N GLY A 728 -7.30 -26.28 4.48
CA GLY A 728 -7.85 -25.33 3.51
C GLY A 728 -8.91 -25.79 2.50
N ASP A 729 -9.26 -27.09 2.39
CA ASP A 729 -10.42 -27.56 1.60
C ASP A 729 -11.77 -27.36 2.36
N SER A 730 -11.70 -26.93 3.62
CA SER A 730 -12.79 -26.51 4.50
C SER A 730 -12.47 -25.17 5.21
N TRP A 731 -13.45 -24.64 5.94
CA TRP A 731 -13.25 -23.51 6.85
C TRP A 731 -12.31 -23.88 7.99
N GLU A 732 -11.36 -23.00 8.34
CA GLU A 732 -10.45 -23.18 9.47
C GLU A 732 -10.75 -22.17 10.58
N THR A 733 -10.78 -22.64 11.83
CA THR A 733 -10.83 -21.79 13.02
C THR A 733 -9.51 -21.04 13.23
N VAL A 734 -9.58 -19.69 13.30
CA VAL A 734 -8.39 -18.83 13.45
C VAL A 734 -8.34 -18.15 14.82
N PHE A 735 -9.40 -17.43 15.19
CA PHE A 735 -9.47 -16.71 16.48
C PHE A 735 -10.55 -17.31 17.36
N VAL A 736 -10.21 -17.56 18.64
CA VAL A 736 -11.14 -18.15 19.61
C VAL A 736 -11.00 -17.48 20.97
N GLY A 737 -12.06 -16.82 21.42
CA GLY A 737 -12.12 -16.21 22.73
C GLY A 737 -13.50 -15.65 23.05
N ASN A 738 -13.67 -15.18 24.28
CA ASN A 738 -14.93 -14.55 24.69
C ASN A 738 -15.11 -13.13 24.11
N LYS A 739 -14.07 -12.55 23.51
CA LYS A 739 -14.08 -11.23 22.87
C LYS A 739 -13.95 -11.26 21.35
N GLN A 740 -13.53 -12.39 20.78
CA GLN A 740 -13.29 -12.52 19.35
C GLN A 740 -13.44 -13.97 18.90
N LEU A 741 -14.10 -14.16 17.77
CA LEU A 741 -14.23 -15.43 17.06
C LEU A 741 -13.95 -15.18 15.58
N ALA A 742 -13.24 -16.06 14.90
CA ALA A 742 -13.08 -15.97 13.45
C ALA A 742 -12.77 -17.32 12.80
N GLU A 743 -13.29 -17.49 11.59
CA GLU A 743 -12.93 -18.59 10.68
C GLU A 743 -12.50 -18.02 9.32
N PHE A 744 -11.70 -18.80 8.60
CA PHE A 744 -11.23 -18.45 7.26
C PHE A 744 -11.19 -19.68 6.35
N PHE A 745 -11.69 -19.54 5.13
CA PHE A 745 -11.64 -20.58 4.11
C PHE A 745 -10.43 -20.33 3.21
N LEU A 746 -9.36 -21.12 3.39
CA LEU A 746 -8.10 -20.89 2.70
C LEU A 746 -8.23 -21.11 1.18
N GLN A 747 -8.92 -22.18 0.76
CA GLN A 747 -9.03 -22.58 -0.64
C GLN A 747 -10.46 -22.47 -1.17
N GLY A 748 -10.89 -21.23 -1.40
CA GLY A 748 -12.14 -20.94 -2.08
C GLY A 748 -13.01 -20.01 -1.26
N ASP A 749 -14.31 -20.18 -1.42
CA ASP A 749 -15.33 -19.31 -0.86
C ASP A 749 -16.58 -20.13 -0.49
N SER A 750 -17.37 -19.63 0.45
CA SER A 750 -18.59 -20.32 0.87
C SER A 750 -19.60 -20.45 -0.26
N SER A 751 -20.41 -21.51 -0.19
CA SER A 751 -21.50 -21.79 -1.12
C SER A 751 -22.89 -21.76 -0.47
N PHE A 752 -22.98 -21.30 0.79
CA PHE A 752 -24.22 -21.28 1.56
C PHE A 752 -24.84 -19.88 1.62
N SER A 753 -26.15 -19.80 1.37
CA SER A 753 -26.88 -18.53 1.55
C SER A 753 -27.17 -18.21 3.01
N SER A 754 -27.36 -19.24 3.85
CA SER A 754 -27.60 -19.10 5.28
C SER A 754 -27.06 -20.33 6.00
N GLN A 755 -26.33 -20.16 7.10
CA GLN A 755 -25.75 -21.27 7.86
C GLN A 755 -25.70 -20.95 9.35
N GLU A 756 -26.07 -21.93 10.18
CA GLU A 756 -25.86 -21.85 11.63
C GLU A 756 -24.38 -22.04 11.95
N ILE A 757 -23.86 -21.28 12.93
CA ILE A 757 -22.44 -21.32 13.33
C ILE A 757 -22.30 -21.58 14.84
N GLY A 758 -23.22 -22.36 15.40
CA GLY A 758 -23.18 -22.79 16.80
C GLY A 758 -23.71 -21.78 17.82
N VAL A 759 -23.62 -22.15 19.09
CA VAL A 759 -24.20 -21.44 20.24
C VAL A 759 -23.19 -20.44 20.82
N GLY A 760 -22.73 -19.52 19.97
CA GLY A 760 -21.62 -18.63 20.28
C GLY A 760 -21.96 -17.36 21.05
N TYR A 761 -23.22 -17.11 21.40
CA TYR A 761 -23.60 -15.93 22.20
C TYR A 761 -23.82 -16.26 23.68
N ASN A 762 -23.23 -15.47 24.58
CA ASN A 762 -23.39 -15.60 26.02
C ASN A 762 -24.69 -14.93 26.49
N THR A 763 -25.76 -15.72 26.53
CA THR A 763 -27.10 -15.28 26.95
C THR A 763 -27.20 -14.86 28.41
N ALA A 764 -26.24 -15.26 29.25
CA ALA A 764 -26.20 -14.84 30.66
C ALA A 764 -25.67 -13.40 30.82
N LEU A 765 -24.81 -12.94 29.91
CA LEU A 765 -24.30 -11.57 29.90
C LEU A 765 -25.22 -10.62 29.10
N ASP A 766 -25.68 -11.05 27.92
CA ASP A 766 -26.59 -10.32 27.00
C ASP A 766 -26.23 -8.81 26.80
N ALA A 767 -24.95 -8.46 26.65
CA ALA A 767 -24.54 -7.05 26.51
C ALA A 767 -24.86 -6.43 25.14
N ARG A 768 -25.29 -7.25 24.17
CA ARG A 768 -25.68 -6.88 22.80
C ARG A 768 -24.72 -5.94 22.08
N ASP A 769 -23.45 -6.24 22.19
CA ASP A 769 -22.32 -5.42 21.75
C ASP A 769 -21.50 -6.07 20.63
N LEU A 770 -22.07 -7.06 19.93
CA LEU A 770 -21.32 -7.77 18.90
C LEU A 770 -21.12 -6.90 17.67
N THR A 771 -19.95 -6.99 17.09
CA THR A 771 -19.67 -6.54 15.72
C THR A 771 -19.38 -7.76 14.84
N PHE A 772 -19.67 -7.63 13.54
CA PHE A 772 -19.49 -8.71 12.57
C PHE A 772 -18.85 -8.15 11.30
N ALA A 773 -17.79 -8.79 10.84
CA ALA A 773 -17.13 -8.50 9.57
C ALA A 773 -16.88 -9.81 8.83
N TYR A 774 -16.75 -9.74 7.51
CA TYR A 774 -16.46 -10.89 6.65
C TYR A 774 -15.55 -10.50 5.51
N THR A 775 -14.86 -11.46 4.93
CA THR A 775 -14.08 -11.26 3.70
C THR A 775 -14.77 -11.91 2.53
N SER A 776 -14.73 -11.28 1.35
CA SER A 776 -15.25 -11.83 0.11
C SER A 776 -14.17 -12.50 -0.74
N ALA A 777 -14.59 -13.21 -1.79
CA ALA A 777 -13.70 -13.92 -2.73
C ALA A 777 -12.69 -12.99 -3.44
N ASP A 778 -13.05 -11.72 -3.64
CA ASP A 778 -12.20 -10.65 -4.15
C ASP A 778 -11.15 -10.13 -3.13
N GLY A 779 -11.13 -10.70 -1.91
CA GLY A 779 -10.17 -10.34 -0.86
C GLY A 779 -10.55 -9.08 -0.06
N LEU A 780 -11.77 -8.55 -0.23
CA LEU A 780 -12.23 -7.38 0.51
C LEU A 780 -12.78 -7.76 1.88
N GLN A 781 -12.39 -7.01 2.92
CA GLN A 781 -13.05 -7.07 4.23
C GLN A 781 -14.24 -6.11 4.25
N LEU A 782 -15.42 -6.66 4.47
CA LEU A 782 -16.68 -5.94 4.48
C LEU A 782 -17.33 -5.98 5.88
N PRO A 783 -17.91 -4.86 6.33
CA PRO A 783 -18.70 -4.85 7.56
C PRO A 783 -20.05 -5.57 7.34
N GLY A 784 -20.34 -6.53 8.20
CA GLY A 784 -21.64 -7.19 8.30
C GLY A 784 -22.61 -6.43 9.20
N THR A 785 -23.81 -6.99 9.39
CA THR A 785 -24.83 -6.46 10.31
C THR A 785 -25.13 -7.47 11.40
N VAL A 786 -25.23 -7.05 12.66
CA VAL A 786 -25.71 -7.92 13.75
C VAL A 786 -27.19 -7.69 14.01
N ARG A 787 -27.99 -8.76 14.03
CA ARG A 787 -29.42 -8.73 14.32
C ARG A 787 -29.75 -9.64 15.50
N TYR A 788 -30.17 -9.05 16.62
CA TYR A 788 -30.62 -9.81 17.79
C TYR A 788 -32.11 -10.17 17.70
N ILE A 789 -32.46 -11.45 17.92
CA ILE A 789 -33.83 -11.95 17.91
C ILE A 789 -34.19 -12.71 19.20
N PRO A 790 -35.45 -12.61 19.68
CA PRO A 790 -35.86 -13.23 20.94
C PRO A 790 -36.42 -14.67 20.82
N GLY A 791 -36.26 -15.40 19.71
CA GLY A 791 -36.77 -16.79 19.57
C GLY A 791 -36.74 -17.34 18.12
N PRO A 792 -37.02 -18.65 17.88
CA PRO A 792 -36.97 -19.23 16.53
C PRO A 792 -38.04 -18.64 15.61
N ARG A 793 -37.79 -18.60 14.29
CA ARG A 793 -38.66 -17.97 13.27
C ARG A 793 -40.11 -18.46 13.37
N GLY A 794 -40.96 -17.64 13.99
CA GLY A 794 -42.41 -17.69 13.83
C GLY A 794 -42.83 -16.72 12.73
N THR A 795 -43.56 -17.20 11.74
CA THR A 795 -44.27 -16.36 10.77
C THR A 795 -45.18 -15.37 11.52
N ASP A 796 -45.05 -14.09 11.17
CA ASP A 796 -45.87 -12.93 11.57
C ASP A 796 -45.60 -12.32 12.97
N ALA A 797 -44.97 -11.13 12.98
CA ALA A 797 -45.59 -9.84 13.34
C ALA A 797 -44.53 -8.79 13.71
N VAL A 798 -44.69 -7.61 13.11
CA VAL A 798 -43.93 -6.37 13.35
C VAL A 798 -43.87 -6.03 14.84
N ALA A 799 -42.66 -6.03 15.42
CA ALA A 799 -42.38 -5.46 16.72
C ALA A 799 -41.39 -4.31 16.57
N THR A 800 -41.83 -3.12 16.99
CA THR A 800 -41.11 -1.84 16.92
C THR A 800 -39.82 -1.86 17.75
N LEU A 801 -38.71 -1.47 17.11
CA LEU A 801 -37.39 -1.23 17.72
C LEU A 801 -37.45 -0.07 18.74
N PRO A 802 -36.70 -0.13 19.87
CA PRO A 802 -36.39 1.05 20.66
C PRO A 802 -35.27 1.86 19.99
N GLU A 803 -35.45 3.18 19.91
CA GLU A 803 -34.48 4.13 19.34
C GLU A 803 -33.13 4.10 20.08
N PRO A 804 -31.98 4.26 19.38
CA PRO A 804 -30.70 4.51 20.03
C PRO A 804 -30.70 5.91 20.66
N ALA A 805 -30.31 6.00 21.93
CA ALA A 805 -30.14 7.27 22.63
C ALA A 805 -29.06 8.13 21.94
N PRO A 806 -29.29 9.43 21.71
CA PRO A 806 -28.30 10.31 21.07
C PRO A 806 -27.09 10.55 21.99
N PRO A 807 -25.88 10.75 21.42
CA PRO A 807 -24.68 10.99 22.19
C PRO A 807 -24.73 12.37 22.88
N LEU A 808 -24.35 12.39 24.16
CA LEU A 808 -24.17 13.60 24.97
C LEU A 808 -23.07 14.50 24.36
N MET A 809 -23.47 15.57 23.69
CA MET A 809 -22.59 16.69 23.36
C MET A 809 -22.19 17.41 24.66
N GLY A 810 -20.94 17.21 25.10
CA GLY A 810 -20.31 17.99 26.16
C GLY A 810 -19.95 19.39 25.65
N LEU A 811 -20.75 20.40 26.01
CA LEU A 811 -20.42 21.81 25.77
C LEU A 811 -19.28 22.24 26.72
N ALA A 812 -18.10 22.48 26.17
CA ALA A 812 -17.02 23.20 26.86
C ALA A 812 -17.34 24.70 26.89
N ILE A 813 -17.77 25.22 28.05
CA ILE A 813 -17.96 26.65 28.27
C ILE A 813 -16.69 27.24 28.90
N ALA A 814 -16.04 28.13 28.15
CA ALA A 814 -14.96 28.98 28.61
C ALA A 814 -15.43 29.91 29.75
N GLY A 815 -14.80 29.78 30.92
CA GLY A 815 -15.07 30.61 32.10
C GLY A 815 -14.44 32.00 32.00
N GLY A 816 -15.20 32.96 31.49
CA GLY A 816 -14.90 34.39 31.60
C GLY A 816 -15.27 34.94 32.98
N CYS A 817 -14.26 35.38 33.73
CA CYS A 817 -14.41 36.04 35.03
C CYS A 817 -15.06 37.43 34.91
N ILE A 818 -16.28 37.62 35.44
CA ILE A 818 -16.74 38.96 35.87
C ILE A 818 -17.47 38.89 37.21
N LEU A 819 -16.91 39.62 38.17
CA LEU A 819 -17.50 39.98 39.46
C LEU A 819 -18.82 40.76 39.26
N ARG A 820 -19.89 40.40 39.99
CA ARG A 820 -20.51 41.33 40.95
C ARG A 820 -21.59 40.68 41.82
N ARG A 821 -21.62 41.22 43.05
CA ARG A 821 -22.42 40.86 44.20
C ARG A 821 -23.93 41.11 44.00
N ARG A 822 -24.68 40.20 44.62
CA ARG A 822 -25.87 40.39 45.47
C ARG A 822 -27.16 40.95 44.85
N ARG A 823 -28.16 40.10 45.06
CA ARG A 823 -29.52 40.35 45.57
C ARG A 823 -30.61 40.60 44.51
N ALA A 824 -31.43 39.56 44.43
CA ALA A 824 -32.83 39.58 44.83
C ALA A 824 -33.88 39.91 43.75
N PHE A 825 -34.69 38.87 43.52
CA PHE A 825 -36.15 38.87 43.49
C PHE A 825 -36.88 39.02 42.13
N ILE A 826 -37.66 37.96 41.87
CA ILE A 826 -39.05 37.92 41.35
C ILE A 826 -39.26 37.68 39.84
N ALA A 827 -39.58 36.41 39.57
CA ALA A 827 -40.82 35.87 38.97
C ALA A 827 -41.15 36.04 37.48
N LEU A 828 -41.39 34.86 36.89
CA LEU A 828 -42.43 34.46 35.93
C LEU A 828 -42.63 35.29 34.65
N ALA A 829 -42.24 34.70 33.53
CA ALA A 829 -43.19 34.11 32.56
C ALA A 829 -42.49 32.96 31.81
#